data_AF-A0A834ZU96-F1
#
_entry.id   AF-A0A834ZU96-F1
#
_cell.length_a   1.000
_cell.length_b   1.000
_cell.length_c   1.000
_cell.angle_alpha   90.00
_cell.angle_beta   90.00
_cell.angle_gamma   90.00
#
_symmetry.space_group_name_H-M   'P 1'
#
loop_
_entity.id
_entity.type
_entity.pdbx_description
1 polymer ?
#
loop_
_entity_poly.entity_id
_entity_poly.type
_entity_poly.pdbx_seq_one_letter_code
_entity_poly.pdbx_strand_id
1 'polypeptide(L)'
;MRKVIVIQSYIILCFILLLFLSNISIAVDTITPTQAVRDGVTLVSTGERFELGFFSPGNSKNRYVGIWYKQIPIATVVWVANRDNPLTNSSGILRIGDEGNLILLNKSEGSVIWSSNQSKADNPNQSKADNPVAQLLDSGNLVIREAKDKDPKNYLWQSFDHPTDTMLPGMKLGWNLKTGMNRNLTSWKSEDDPSTGDYSYIIKPNGFPQAFLLNQQVPKYRSGPWNGHRFSGAPQMKPNYIFNFNFTSNQEEVYYSFSLKDESLVARFMVNHTGLLERSTWLETNRVWNILWYIPKDPCDNYGQCGPYGICDTNAWPICKCVEGFEPKNPDNWYLRDGSGGCIRKSKFDCQNGSGFLRLRGMKLPDTSLSFADKSMTLKECEALCRKNCACTGYANSDITQGGIGCVIWRGDLLDLREFTEDGQDVYVRVAASELDSGKKKKVVVIVIVTVGAGVLLFGLSIVCFIRKRKTMLSIPKGNTEERGDREKSQDPLLFDVVIPRTQNYSDENKKDDLELTLFDFSTIAAATDHFSDANMVGQGGFGCVYKVWRLWREGKAVTLLDSSMGDSFPTYEVLRCIQVIKIVWSCTLKTFYAMANPADTITPTQTIRDGQTLVSSGQRFELGFFSPGNSKNRYVGIWYNQITNSTVVWVANRDNPLTNSSGILRIGDEGNLILLNKSEGSVIWWSNQSKADNPVVQLLDSGNLVIREENDENPENYLWQSFDHPTDTLLPGMKLGWNFKTRMNRYLTSWKSEDDPSSGDYSFRIEPHGFPEAFLWNRLERKYRSGPWNGLRFSGAPEMNPNYIFNFSFTSNKEEVYYSFSLMNDSFISRLMVNHSGLLQRYTWLENSRVWNLFWYSPKEICDFYGECGAYGICDMNASPQCKCLKGFEPKNPGDWYLRDGSGGCIKKSEFDCHKGYGFLRLKRMKLPDASHSFADKSMTLKECKALCRKNCSCTAYANSDITGGGTGCVIWTGDLLDLREFTEGGQDLYVRVAASELDSAKSKRVGVIVIVTVGVCVLLFGLSVWFIRKKQTMLSIWKENTEARGRGKSQDPLLFDVVIPVRIAASSFWSGVGGCSW
;
A
#
# COMPACT_ATOMS: atom_id res chain seq x y z
N MET A 1 54.17 -32.35 -56.73
CA MET A 1 54.49 -31.34 -55.69
C MET A 1 54.46 -29.89 -56.20
N ARG A 2 55.39 -29.38 -57.03
CA ARG A 2 55.50 -27.93 -57.36
C ARG A 2 54.18 -27.18 -57.70
N LYS A 3 53.24 -27.76 -58.45
CA LYS A 3 51.94 -27.11 -58.77
C LYS A 3 51.03 -26.87 -57.55
N VAL A 4 51.11 -27.69 -56.50
CA VAL A 4 50.27 -27.54 -55.29
C VAL A 4 50.72 -26.33 -54.47
N ILE A 5 52.04 -26.18 -54.28
CA ILE A 5 52.63 -25.09 -53.51
C ILE A 5 52.23 -23.73 -54.11
N VAL A 6 52.29 -23.58 -55.43
CA VAL A 6 51.90 -22.33 -56.12
C VAL A 6 50.42 -21.98 -55.86
N ILE A 7 49.50 -22.94 -55.98
CA ILE A 7 48.07 -22.72 -55.69
C ILE A 7 47.87 -22.34 -54.22
N GLN A 8 48.57 -23.01 -53.30
CA GLN A 8 48.50 -22.73 -51.87
C GLN A 8 49.04 -21.33 -51.54
N SER A 9 50.13 -20.89 -52.18
CA SER A 9 50.64 -19.52 -52.08
C SER A 9 49.66 -18.48 -52.65
N TYR A 10 49.00 -18.75 -53.77
CA TYR A 10 47.96 -17.85 -54.31
C TYR A 10 46.74 -17.76 -53.40
N ILE A 11 46.28 -18.88 -52.82
CA ILE A 11 45.17 -18.88 -51.85
C ILE A 11 45.54 -18.07 -50.60
N ILE A 12 46.75 -18.26 -50.05
CA ILE A 12 47.24 -17.48 -48.90
C ILE A 12 47.37 -15.99 -49.26
N LEU A 13 47.88 -15.66 -50.45
CA LEU A 13 47.99 -14.28 -50.91
C LEU A 13 46.62 -13.62 -51.09
N CYS A 14 45.63 -14.35 -51.64
CA CYS A 14 44.24 -13.89 -51.73
C CYS A 14 43.59 -13.75 -50.35
N PHE A 15 43.89 -14.63 -49.39
CA PHE A 15 43.38 -14.52 -48.01
C PHE A 15 43.97 -13.32 -47.28
N ILE A 16 45.26 -13.04 -47.48
CA ILE A 16 45.93 -11.83 -46.98
C ILE A 16 45.37 -10.57 -47.66
N LEU A 17 45.16 -10.58 -48.98
CA LEU A 17 44.49 -9.48 -49.69
C LEU A 17 43.05 -9.26 -49.20
N LEU A 18 42.29 -10.31 -48.88
CA LEU A 18 40.96 -10.19 -48.28
C LEU A 18 41.02 -9.60 -46.86
N LEU A 19 42.03 -9.94 -46.06
CA LEU A 19 42.30 -9.32 -44.76
C LEU A 19 42.79 -7.86 -44.84
N PHE A 20 43.31 -7.43 -46.01
CA PHE A 20 43.57 -6.01 -46.30
C PHE A 20 42.39 -5.30 -47.00
N LEU A 21 41.39 -6.03 -47.48
CA LEU A 21 40.15 -5.49 -48.08
C LEU A 21 38.99 -5.41 -47.08
N SER A 22 39.08 -6.06 -45.92
CA SER A 22 38.28 -5.69 -44.76
C SER A 22 38.69 -4.30 -44.28
N ASN A 23 37.97 -3.27 -44.74
CA ASN A 23 38.13 -1.89 -44.28
C ASN A 23 38.16 -1.85 -42.74
N ILE A 24 39.27 -1.39 -42.17
CA ILE A 24 39.31 -0.99 -40.76
C ILE A 24 38.49 0.29 -40.66
N SER A 25 37.18 0.13 -40.46
CA SER A 25 36.23 1.22 -40.28
C SER A 25 36.45 1.86 -38.93
N ILE A 26 37.44 2.75 -38.83
CA ILE A 26 37.67 3.60 -37.67
C ILE A 26 36.34 4.32 -37.37
N ALA A 27 35.81 4.15 -36.16
CA ALA A 27 34.59 4.80 -35.73
C ALA A 27 34.75 6.32 -35.84
N VAL A 28 33.92 6.95 -36.68
CA VAL A 28 33.91 8.40 -36.82
C VAL A 28 33.04 8.95 -35.70
N ASP A 29 33.71 9.50 -34.70
CA ASP A 29 33.11 10.10 -33.50
C ASP A 29 32.86 11.62 -33.64
N THR A 30 33.42 12.23 -34.69
CA THR A 30 33.57 13.68 -34.87
C THR A 30 33.03 14.17 -36.21
N ILE A 31 32.37 15.34 -36.18
CA ILE A 31 31.96 16.12 -37.35
C ILE A 31 32.75 17.42 -37.35
N THR A 32 33.62 17.61 -38.34
CA THR A 32 34.29 18.89 -38.62
C THR A 32 33.46 19.75 -39.59
N PRO A 33 33.76 21.05 -39.77
CA PRO A 33 32.97 21.94 -40.64
C PRO A 33 32.92 21.55 -42.13
N THR A 34 33.78 20.63 -42.59
CA THR A 34 33.76 20.09 -43.97
C THR A 34 32.93 18.80 -44.10
N GLN A 35 32.47 18.23 -42.98
CA GLN A 35 31.74 16.97 -42.92
C GLN A 35 30.25 17.21 -42.64
N ALA A 36 29.43 16.22 -43.01
CA ALA A 36 28.00 16.22 -42.71
C ALA A 36 27.48 14.79 -42.59
N VAL A 37 26.70 14.51 -41.56
CA VAL A 37 25.96 13.24 -41.43
C VAL A 37 24.69 13.35 -42.26
N ARG A 38 24.44 12.34 -43.09
CA ARG A 38 23.25 12.23 -43.95
C ARG A 38 22.40 11.06 -43.46
N ASP A 39 21.15 11.02 -43.89
CA ASP A 39 20.33 9.82 -43.72
C ASP A 39 21.05 8.57 -44.31
N GLY A 40 20.97 7.45 -43.58
CA GLY A 40 21.75 6.24 -43.86
C GLY A 40 23.23 6.26 -43.42
N VAL A 41 23.73 7.37 -42.85
CA VAL A 41 25.07 7.47 -42.25
C VAL A 41 24.93 7.73 -40.75
N THR A 42 25.81 7.13 -39.94
CA THR A 42 25.83 7.31 -38.47
C THR A 42 27.20 7.84 -37.99
N LEU A 43 27.19 8.41 -36.79
CA LEU A 43 28.35 8.84 -36.01
C LEU A 43 28.45 7.93 -34.78
N VAL A 44 29.63 7.40 -34.47
CA VAL A 44 29.79 6.33 -33.46
C VAL A 44 30.80 6.76 -32.40
N SER A 45 30.47 6.58 -31.13
CA SER A 45 31.36 6.92 -30.01
C SER A 45 32.62 6.04 -29.99
N THR A 46 33.73 6.54 -29.46
CA THR A 46 35.07 5.92 -29.58
C THR A 46 35.18 4.48 -29.06
N GLY A 47 34.44 4.12 -28.02
CA GLY A 47 34.32 2.76 -27.46
C GLY A 47 33.06 2.01 -27.92
N GLU A 48 32.45 2.43 -29.04
CA GLU A 48 31.29 1.83 -29.68
C GLU A 48 30.07 1.61 -28.75
N ARG A 49 29.89 2.50 -27.77
CA ARG A 49 28.75 2.43 -26.82
C ARG A 49 27.50 3.07 -27.38
N PHE A 50 27.66 4.25 -27.99
CA PHE A 50 26.59 5.08 -28.50
C PHE A 50 26.75 5.34 -30.00
N GLU A 51 25.62 5.50 -30.67
CA GLU A 51 25.53 5.83 -32.07
C GLU A 51 24.50 6.94 -32.27
N LEU A 52 24.80 7.87 -33.18
CA LEU A 52 23.94 8.98 -33.57
C LEU A 52 23.62 8.86 -35.05
N GLY A 53 22.37 9.14 -35.41
CA GLY A 53 21.96 9.20 -36.81
C GLY A 53 20.48 9.46 -37.00
N PHE A 54 20.00 9.18 -38.21
CA PHE A 54 18.62 9.40 -38.64
C PHE A 54 17.77 8.14 -38.43
N PHE A 55 16.66 8.24 -37.69
CA PHE A 55 15.76 7.11 -37.40
C PHE A 55 14.29 7.44 -37.66
N SER A 56 13.44 6.41 -37.58
CA SER A 56 11.98 6.49 -37.46
C SER A 56 11.55 5.53 -36.33
N PRO A 57 10.79 5.97 -35.33
CA PRO A 57 10.23 5.06 -34.33
C PRO A 57 8.99 4.33 -34.88
N GLY A 58 8.94 3.01 -34.68
CA GLY A 58 7.80 2.16 -35.05
C GLY A 58 7.26 2.39 -36.46
N ASN A 59 5.99 2.77 -36.57
CA ASN A 59 5.29 3.00 -37.85
C ASN A 59 5.38 4.46 -38.34
N SER A 60 6.17 5.30 -37.67
CA SER A 60 6.25 6.73 -37.95
C SER A 60 6.88 7.02 -39.32
N LYS A 61 6.20 7.81 -40.14
CA LYS A 61 6.72 8.29 -41.44
C LYS A 61 7.71 9.46 -41.30
N ASN A 62 7.81 10.02 -40.10
CA ASN A 62 8.71 11.11 -39.79
C ASN A 62 10.15 10.63 -39.59
N ARG A 63 11.13 11.47 -39.95
CA ARG A 63 12.55 11.25 -39.67
C ARG A 63 13.04 12.20 -38.57
N TYR A 64 13.83 11.62 -37.67
CA TYR A 64 14.40 12.31 -36.51
C TYR A 64 15.90 12.03 -36.42
N VAL A 65 16.67 12.99 -35.92
CA VAL A 65 18.05 12.76 -35.49
C VAL A 65 18.03 12.41 -34.01
N GLY A 66 18.69 11.31 -33.63
CA GLY A 66 18.77 10.88 -32.24
C GLY A 66 20.06 10.11 -31.92
N ILE A 67 20.22 9.78 -30.64
CA ILE A 67 21.31 8.96 -30.10
C ILE A 67 20.71 7.69 -29.49
N TRP A 68 21.30 6.53 -29.75
CA TRP A 68 20.92 5.24 -29.17
C TRP A 68 22.14 4.44 -28.70
N TYR A 69 21.90 3.40 -27.89
CA TYR A 69 22.91 2.41 -27.56
C TYR A 69 23.22 1.52 -28.78
N LYS A 70 24.47 1.54 -29.26
CA LYS A 70 24.89 0.76 -30.44
C LYS A 70 24.88 -0.75 -30.21
N GLN A 71 25.12 -1.18 -28.98
CA GLN A 71 25.30 -2.60 -28.62
C GLN A 71 23.98 -3.33 -28.34
N ILE A 72 22.85 -2.61 -28.27
CA ILE A 72 21.53 -3.18 -27.98
C ILE A 72 20.80 -3.51 -29.30
N PRO A 73 20.35 -4.76 -29.55
CA PRO A 73 19.77 -5.16 -30.84
C PRO A 73 18.49 -4.42 -31.25
N ILE A 74 17.75 -3.85 -30.29
CA ILE A 74 16.59 -3.00 -30.53
C ILE A 74 17.02 -1.57 -30.20
N ALA A 75 17.00 -0.69 -31.21
CA ALA A 75 17.51 0.68 -31.14
C ALA A 75 16.88 1.49 -29.99
N THR A 76 17.53 1.46 -28.82
CA THR A 76 17.06 2.15 -27.63
C THR A 76 17.54 3.58 -27.69
N VAL A 77 16.71 4.45 -28.27
CA VAL A 77 16.94 5.89 -28.35
C VAL A 77 16.90 6.51 -26.94
N VAL A 78 17.84 7.41 -26.67
CA VAL A 78 18.03 8.07 -25.36
C VAL A 78 18.11 9.59 -25.46
N TRP A 79 18.17 10.13 -26.67
CA TRP A 79 18.11 11.57 -26.97
C TRP A 79 17.61 11.79 -28.40
N VAL A 80 16.86 12.87 -28.63
CA VAL A 80 16.31 13.25 -29.95
C VAL A 80 16.44 14.77 -30.14
N ALA A 81 17.06 15.19 -31.24
CA ALA A 81 17.31 16.62 -31.52
C ALA A 81 16.02 17.37 -31.91
N ASN A 82 15.42 16.95 -33.02
CA ASN A 82 14.31 17.64 -33.68
C ASN A 82 12.94 17.07 -33.30
N ARG A 83 12.75 16.71 -32.02
CA ARG A 83 11.62 15.87 -31.56
C ARG A 83 10.23 16.44 -31.89
N ASP A 84 10.07 17.77 -31.77
CA ASP A 84 8.82 18.48 -32.10
C ASP A 84 8.79 19.04 -33.53
N ASN A 85 9.89 18.92 -34.27
CA ASN A 85 10.05 19.44 -35.63
C ASN A 85 10.57 18.31 -36.56
N PRO A 86 9.73 17.30 -36.88
CA PRO A 86 10.12 16.17 -37.71
C PRO A 86 10.50 16.57 -39.13
N LEU A 87 11.43 15.81 -39.73
CA LEU A 87 11.59 15.78 -41.19
C LEU A 87 10.52 14.85 -41.79
N THR A 88 9.92 15.26 -42.91
CA THR A 88 8.88 14.47 -43.61
C THR A 88 9.44 13.46 -44.61
N ASN A 89 10.77 13.45 -44.83
CA ASN A 89 11.45 12.63 -45.82
C ASN A 89 12.93 12.38 -45.42
N SER A 90 13.64 11.59 -46.23
CA SER A 90 15.06 11.23 -46.06
C SER A 90 16.07 12.27 -46.58
N SER A 91 15.66 13.52 -46.80
CA SER A 91 16.54 14.59 -47.31
C SER A 91 17.39 15.27 -46.24
N GLY A 92 17.34 14.79 -45.00
CA GLY A 92 18.02 15.37 -43.84
C GLY A 92 19.55 15.42 -43.96
N ILE A 93 20.14 16.53 -43.54
CA ILE A 93 21.59 16.72 -43.43
C ILE A 93 21.90 17.40 -42.10
N LEU A 94 22.68 16.74 -41.25
CA LEU A 94 23.23 17.29 -40.01
C LEU A 94 24.67 17.75 -40.25
N ARG A 95 24.97 19.04 -40.07
CA ARG A 95 26.32 19.62 -40.25
C ARG A 95 26.62 20.72 -39.25
N ILE A 96 27.87 21.13 -39.15
CA ILE A 96 28.20 22.43 -38.53
C ILE A 96 27.82 23.55 -39.51
N GLY A 97 27.12 24.56 -39.00
CA GLY A 97 26.71 25.78 -39.69
C GLY A 97 27.77 26.86 -39.64
N ASP A 98 27.55 27.93 -40.42
CA ASP A 98 28.60 28.90 -40.73
C ASP A 98 28.86 29.89 -39.56
N GLU A 99 28.02 29.85 -38.51
CA GLU A 99 28.22 30.48 -37.20
C GLU A 99 28.91 29.55 -36.16
N GLY A 100 29.15 28.27 -36.48
CA GLY A 100 29.77 27.27 -35.59
C GLY A 100 28.81 26.40 -34.77
N ASN A 101 27.50 26.63 -34.92
CA ASN A 101 26.42 25.82 -34.36
C ASN A 101 26.23 24.49 -35.13
N LEU A 102 25.67 23.46 -34.48
CA LEU A 102 25.23 22.24 -35.15
C LEU A 102 23.81 22.44 -35.69
N ILE A 103 23.60 22.25 -36.99
CA ILE A 103 22.33 22.48 -37.69
C ILE A 103 21.83 21.24 -38.42
N LEU A 104 20.51 21.06 -38.42
CA LEU A 104 19.78 20.09 -39.21
C LEU A 104 19.05 20.79 -40.35
N LEU A 105 19.38 20.43 -41.58
CA LEU A 105 18.83 20.98 -42.82
C LEU A 105 17.93 19.97 -43.54
N ASN A 106 16.82 20.46 -44.09
CA ASN A 106 16.01 19.76 -45.09
C ASN A 106 16.56 20.09 -46.48
N LYS A 107 17.18 19.11 -47.17
CA LYS A 107 17.81 19.37 -48.48
C LYS A 107 16.78 19.67 -49.59
N SER A 108 15.52 19.22 -49.47
CA SER A 108 14.47 19.54 -50.44
C SER A 108 13.99 21.00 -50.39
N GLU A 109 14.09 21.66 -49.22
CA GLU A 109 13.56 23.01 -49.00
C GLU A 109 14.65 24.07 -48.74
N GLY A 110 15.85 23.65 -48.31
CA GLY A 110 16.88 24.56 -47.78
C GLY A 110 16.61 25.08 -46.37
N SER A 111 15.52 24.65 -45.74
CA SER A 111 15.08 25.08 -44.40
C SER A 111 15.94 24.46 -43.28
N VAL A 112 16.21 25.25 -42.24
CA VAL A 112 16.80 24.77 -40.97
C VAL A 112 15.65 24.23 -40.10
N ILE A 113 15.69 22.94 -39.80
CA ILE A 113 14.66 22.23 -39.02
C ILE A 113 15.00 22.22 -37.52
N TRP A 114 16.29 22.20 -37.19
CA TRP A 114 16.80 22.29 -35.83
C TRP A 114 18.19 22.91 -35.81
N SER A 115 18.55 23.57 -34.70
CA SER A 115 19.85 24.18 -34.48
C SER A 115 20.20 24.16 -32.99
N SER A 116 21.46 23.91 -32.66
CA SER A 116 22.02 24.03 -31.30
C SER A 116 22.19 25.50 -30.85
N ASN A 117 21.17 26.34 -31.08
CA ASN A 117 21.26 27.80 -31.01
C ASN A 117 21.86 28.28 -29.68
N GLN A 118 23.03 28.93 -29.76
CA GLN A 118 23.57 29.70 -28.65
C GLN A 118 22.75 30.98 -28.47
N SER A 119 22.28 31.22 -27.25
CA SER A 119 21.72 32.49 -26.84
C SER A 119 22.84 33.55 -26.79
N LYS A 120 22.88 34.43 -27.81
CA LYS A 120 23.79 35.60 -27.88
C LYS A 120 23.63 36.60 -26.70
N ALA A 121 22.72 36.32 -25.76
CA ALA A 121 22.53 37.04 -24.51
C ALA A 121 23.51 36.62 -23.39
N ASP A 122 23.99 35.36 -23.36
CA ASP A 122 24.70 34.82 -22.20
C ASP A 122 26.19 35.24 -22.12
N ASN A 123 26.82 35.60 -23.25
CA ASN A 123 28.16 36.18 -23.24
C ASN A 123 28.45 37.07 -24.48
N PRO A 124 28.28 38.40 -24.40
CA PRO A 124 28.50 39.30 -25.54
C PRO A 124 29.97 39.45 -25.95
N ASN A 125 30.92 38.88 -25.20
CA ASN A 125 32.36 38.91 -25.50
C ASN A 125 32.87 37.64 -26.22
N GLN A 126 31.99 36.68 -26.53
CA GLN A 126 32.43 35.43 -27.15
C GLN A 126 32.76 35.65 -28.64
N SER A 127 34.04 35.52 -28.99
CA SER A 127 34.52 35.53 -30.38
C SER A 127 33.91 34.38 -31.17
N LYS A 128 33.78 34.56 -32.49
CA LYS A 128 33.39 33.47 -33.40
C LYS A 128 34.28 32.24 -33.18
N ALA A 129 33.67 31.05 -33.12
CA ALA A 129 34.41 29.81 -32.94
C ALA A 129 35.41 29.60 -34.08
N ASP A 130 36.66 29.28 -33.72
CA ASP A 130 37.84 29.38 -34.58
C ASP A 130 38.04 28.08 -35.39
N ASN A 131 37.77 26.93 -34.76
CA ASN A 131 37.64 25.64 -35.42
C ASN A 131 36.69 24.69 -34.62
N PRO A 132 35.37 24.93 -34.63
CA PRO A 132 34.40 24.12 -33.90
C PRO A 132 34.28 22.71 -34.50
N VAL A 133 34.18 21.72 -33.61
CA VAL A 133 33.96 20.31 -33.93
C VAL A 133 32.84 19.77 -33.03
N ALA A 134 31.90 19.03 -33.61
CA ALA A 134 30.90 18.28 -32.87
C ALA A 134 31.41 16.85 -32.63
N GLN A 135 31.25 16.30 -31.43
CA GLN A 135 31.77 14.99 -31.04
C GLN A 135 30.77 14.20 -30.20
N LEU A 136 30.59 12.91 -30.50
CA LEU A 136 29.81 11.97 -29.68
C LEU A 136 30.74 11.21 -28.72
N LEU A 137 30.60 11.48 -27.42
CA LEU A 137 31.40 10.87 -26.37
C LEU A 137 30.82 9.52 -25.91
N ASP A 138 31.65 8.65 -25.33
CA ASP A 138 31.23 7.33 -24.81
C ASP A 138 30.28 7.39 -23.59
N SER A 139 30.00 8.59 -23.06
CA SER A 139 28.91 8.86 -22.11
C SER A 139 27.53 9.02 -22.78
N GLY A 140 27.49 9.13 -24.11
CA GLY A 140 26.30 9.51 -24.88
C GLY A 140 26.10 11.03 -25.00
N ASN A 141 27.02 11.84 -24.47
CA ASN A 141 26.97 13.29 -24.62
C ASN A 141 27.48 13.69 -26.01
N LEU A 142 26.66 14.41 -26.77
CA LEU A 142 27.03 15.05 -28.03
C LEU A 142 27.44 16.49 -27.72
N VAL A 143 28.70 16.84 -27.95
CA VAL A 143 29.27 18.13 -27.55
C VAL A 143 29.78 18.91 -28.76
N ILE A 144 29.67 20.23 -28.72
CA ILE A 144 30.40 21.13 -29.64
C ILE A 144 31.54 21.77 -28.85
N ARG A 145 32.76 21.73 -29.39
CA ARG A 145 33.96 22.29 -28.76
C ARG A 145 34.95 22.79 -29.80
N GLU A 146 35.87 23.65 -29.40
CA GLU A 146 37.04 23.96 -30.23
C GLU A 146 37.89 22.71 -30.46
N ALA A 147 38.36 22.48 -31.69
CA ALA A 147 39.09 21.25 -32.05
C ALA A 147 40.30 20.97 -31.13
N LYS A 148 40.98 22.03 -30.71
CA LYS A 148 42.19 22.00 -29.85
C LYS A 148 41.87 21.89 -28.35
N ASP A 149 40.67 22.26 -27.91
CA ASP A 149 40.28 22.21 -26.50
C ASP A 149 39.55 20.89 -26.19
N LYS A 150 39.76 20.37 -24.99
CA LYS A 150 39.14 19.15 -24.46
C LYS A 150 38.68 19.29 -23.00
N ASP A 151 38.80 20.46 -22.34
CA ASP A 151 38.19 20.65 -21.00
C ASP A 151 36.66 20.68 -21.13
N PRO A 152 35.90 19.79 -20.45
CA PRO A 152 34.44 19.80 -20.47
C PRO A 152 33.77 21.10 -20.00
N LYS A 153 34.50 21.99 -19.32
CA LYS A 153 34.01 23.33 -18.94
C LYS A 153 33.91 24.29 -20.12
N ASN A 154 34.66 24.03 -21.20
CA ASN A 154 34.81 24.93 -22.35
C ASN A 154 33.98 24.45 -23.56
N TYR A 155 33.05 23.51 -23.35
CA TYR A 155 32.11 23.09 -24.39
C TYR A 155 31.18 24.24 -24.78
N LEU A 156 31.06 24.47 -26.09
CA LEU A 156 30.26 25.53 -26.71
C LEU A 156 28.76 25.18 -26.73
N TRP A 157 28.43 23.89 -26.66
CA TRP A 157 27.09 23.32 -26.51
C TRP A 157 27.21 21.84 -26.12
N GLN A 158 26.19 21.27 -25.46
CA GLN A 158 26.13 19.83 -25.19
C GLN A 158 24.69 19.27 -25.10
N SER A 159 24.45 18.04 -25.56
CA SER A 159 23.13 17.39 -25.47
C SER A 159 22.71 17.09 -24.03
N PHE A 160 23.67 16.93 -23.11
CA PHE A 160 23.40 16.74 -21.68
C PHE A 160 22.70 17.93 -20.99
N ASP A 161 22.69 19.11 -21.62
CA ASP A 161 21.94 20.28 -21.16
C ASP A 161 20.51 20.36 -21.78
N HIS A 162 20.23 19.51 -22.77
CA HIS A 162 18.94 19.42 -23.47
C HIS A 162 18.38 17.97 -23.48
N PRO A 163 18.12 17.35 -22.31
CA PRO A 163 17.49 16.03 -22.21
C PRO A 163 16.14 15.92 -22.92
N THR A 164 15.76 14.70 -23.32
CA THR A 164 14.40 14.35 -23.76
C THR A 164 13.64 13.66 -22.62
N ASP A 165 13.24 12.41 -22.81
CA ASP A 165 12.60 11.50 -21.88
C ASP A 165 13.58 10.82 -20.91
N THR A 166 14.86 10.69 -21.30
CA THR A 166 15.86 9.82 -20.66
C THR A 166 17.03 10.60 -20.05
N MET A 167 17.51 10.10 -18.91
CA MET A 167 18.71 10.51 -18.18
C MET A 167 19.74 9.36 -18.15
N LEU A 168 20.90 9.62 -18.73
CA LEU A 168 22.08 8.74 -18.73
C LEU A 168 22.98 8.98 -17.49
N PRO A 169 23.91 8.06 -17.18
CA PRO A 169 24.96 8.32 -16.20
C PRO A 169 25.74 9.60 -16.50
N GLY A 170 26.02 10.40 -15.47
CA GLY A 170 26.73 11.68 -15.58
C GLY A 170 25.89 12.90 -15.97
N MET A 171 24.65 12.73 -16.43
CA MET A 171 23.75 13.87 -16.71
C MET A 171 23.35 14.62 -15.43
N LYS A 172 23.07 15.92 -15.57
CA LYS A 172 22.45 16.75 -14.52
C LYS A 172 20.94 16.88 -14.78
N LEU A 173 20.12 16.63 -13.77
CA LEU A 173 18.68 16.92 -13.77
C LEU A 173 18.40 18.04 -12.78
N GLY A 174 17.87 19.18 -13.22
CA GLY A 174 17.59 20.35 -12.39
C GLY A 174 18.25 21.65 -12.90
N TRP A 175 18.40 22.61 -12.00
CA TRP A 175 18.67 24.01 -12.30
C TRP A 175 20.15 24.38 -12.23
N ASN A 176 20.60 25.16 -13.20
CA ASN A 176 21.69 26.11 -13.01
C ASN A 176 21.06 27.49 -12.70
N LEU A 177 21.29 28.00 -11.49
CA LEU A 177 20.66 29.22 -10.97
C LEU A 177 21.32 30.50 -11.53
N LYS A 178 22.54 30.41 -12.06
CA LYS A 178 23.24 31.56 -12.69
C LYS A 178 22.68 31.86 -14.08
N THR A 179 22.40 30.83 -14.89
CA THR A 179 21.85 30.98 -16.24
C THR A 179 20.32 30.87 -16.31
N GLY A 180 19.67 30.40 -15.24
CA GLY A 180 18.24 30.07 -15.24
C GLY A 180 17.89 28.78 -16.00
N MET A 181 18.88 28.06 -16.55
CA MET A 181 18.66 26.82 -17.30
C MET A 181 18.15 25.69 -16.40
N ASN A 182 16.98 25.14 -16.72
CA ASN A 182 16.37 23.99 -16.05
C ASN A 182 16.41 22.75 -16.97
N ARG A 183 17.09 21.70 -16.52
CA ARG A 183 17.16 20.40 -17.20
C ARG A 183 16.09 19.47 -16.62
N ASN A 184 15.06 19.14 -17.39
CA ASN A 184 13.96 18.27 -17.00
C ASN A 184 13.84 17.05 -17.93
N LEU A 185 13.15 16.01 -17.49
CA LEU A 185 12.71 14.95 -18.41
C LEU A 185 11.31 15.25 -18.90
N THR A 186 11.04 14.98 -20.18
CA THR A 186 9.75 15.17 -20.85
C THR A 186 9.48 13.95 -21.73
N SER A 187 8.40 13.21 -21.43
CA SER A 187 8.11 11.92 -22.08
C SER A 187 7.96 12.06 -23.59
N TRP A 188 8.10 10.94 -24.30
CA TRP A 188 7.52 10.85 -25.65
C TRP A 188 5.99 10.91 -25.55
N LYS A 189 5.34 11.19 -26.67
CA LYS A 189 3.88 11.32 -26.76
C LYS A 189 3.21 9.97 -27.04
N SER A 190 3.90 9.07 -27.73
CA SER A 190 3.58 7.64 -27.80
C SER A 190 4.85 6.84 -28.10
N GLU A 191 4.75 5.53 -28.35
CA GLU A 191 5.89 4.71 -28.80
C GLU A 191 6.36 5.10 -30.22
N ASP A 192 5.46 5.60 -31.07
CA ASP A 192 5.70 5.97 -32.47
C ASP A 192 5.84 7.51 -32.67
N ASP A 193 5.63 8.32 -31.62
CA ASP A 193 5.72 9.79 -31.67
C ASP A 193 6.66 10.32 -30.55
N PRO A 194 7.92 10.66 -30.89
CA PRO A 194 8.92 11.15 -29.94
C PRO A 194 8.75 12.62 -29.60
N SER A 195 7.76 13.34 -30.16
CA SER A 195 7.45 14.71 -29.75
C SER A 195 7.11 14.80 -28.26
N THR A 196 7.06 16.02 -27.74
CA THR A 196 6.85 16.29 -26.32
C THR A 196 5.46 15.81 -25.87
N GLY A 197 5.44 14.75 -25.07
CA GLY A 197 4.25 14.21 -24.43
C GLY A 197 3.87 14.95 -23.15
N ASP A 198 2.75 14.54 -22.56
CA ASP A 198 2.16 15.23 -21.39
C ASP A 198 2.99 15.11 -20.10
N TYR A 199 3.83 14.09 -19.95
CA TYR A 199 4.49 13.81 -18.67
C TYR A 199 5.87 14.45 -18.56
N SER A 200 6.14 15.11 -17.43
CA SER A 200 7.47 15.69 -17.17
C SER A 200 7.96 15.42 -15.75
N TYR A 201 9.27 15.21 -15.59
CA TYR A 201 9.91 15.06 -14.28
C TYR A 201 10.88 16.23 -14.06
N ILE A 202 10.55 17.07 -13.07
CA ILE A 202 11.20 18.36 -12.80
C ILE A 202 11.69 18.44 -11.36
N ILE A 203 12.69 19.29 -11.12
CA ILE A 203 13.04 19.75 -9.77
C ILE A 203 12.48 21.16 -9.59
N LYS A 204 11.81 21.42 -8.46
CA LYS A 204 11.40 22.76 -8.01
C LYS A 204 12.36 23.23 -6.90
N PRO A 205 13.06 24.36 -7.04
CA PRO A 205 14.03 24.83 -6.04
C PRO A 205 13.37 25.61 -4.87
N ASN A 206 12.10 26.00 -5.01
CA ASN A 206 11.39 26.81 -4.02
C ASN A 206 11.17 26.07 -2.68
N GLY A 207 11.28 26.78 -1.56
CA GLY A 207 11.19 26.20 -0.23
C GLY A 207 12.44 25.38 0.10
N PHE A 208 12.25 24.10 0.44
CA PHE A 208 13.34 23.11 0.43
C PHE A 208 13.22 22.29 -0.86
N PRO A 209 14.24 22.24 -1.76
CA PRO A 209 14.08 21.72 -3.13
C PRO A 209 13.53 20.29 -3.22
N GLN A 210 12.62 20.05 -4.17
CA GLN A 210 11.92 18.76 -4.35
C GLN A 210 11.88 18.35 -5.82
N ALA A 211 11.80 17.05 -6.10
CA ALA A 211 11.46 16.56 -7.44
C ALA A 211 9.97 16.11 -7.53
N PHE A 212 9.37 16.36 -8.70
CA PHE A 212 7.97 16.07 -9.02
C PHE A 212 7.85 15.43 -10.40
N LEU A 213 6.98 14.42 -10.51
CA LEU A 213 6.43 13.93 -11.78
C LEU A 213 5.08 14.62 -12.01
N LEU A 214 4.95 15.35 -13.10
CA LEU A 214 3.75 16.06 -13.51
C LEU A 214 3.04 15.34 -14.66
N ASN A 215 1.71 15.40 -14.67
CA ASN A 215 0.90 15.30 -15.87
C ASN A 215 0.56 16.73 -16.31
N GLN A 216 1.15 17.17 -17.43
CA GLN A 216 1.18 18.57 -17.88
C GLN A 216 1.71 19.49 -16.77
N GLN A 217 0.82 20.14 -16.01
CA GLN A 217 1.16 21.01 -14.87
C GLN A 217 0.69 20.42 -13.51
N VAL A 218 -0.11 19.36 -13.52
CA VAL A 218 -0.70 18.74 -12.32
C VAL A 218 0.28 17.71 -11.73
N PRO A 219 0.64 17.79 -10.43
CA PRO A 219 1.48 16.76 -9.82
C PRO A 219 0.82 15.38 -9.81
N LYS A 220 1.47 14.39 -10.44
CA LYS A 220 1.09 12.97 -10.41
C LYS A 220 1.77 12.27 -9.22
N TYR A 221 3.06 12.53 -9.03
CA TYR A 221 3.87 12.03 -7.90
C TYR A 221 4.89 13.09 -7.45
N ARG A 222 5.31 13.02 -6.19
CA ARG A 222 6.35 13.86 -5.58
C ARG A 222 7.40 12.98 -4.90
N SER A 223 8.64 13.05 -5.39
CA SER A 223 9.81 12.43 -4.75
C SER A 223 10.18 13.13 -3.44
N GLY A 224 9.75 14.38 -3.28
CA GLY A 224 10.02 15.19 -2.10
C GLY A 224 11.47 15.69 -2.06
N PRO A 225 11.91 16.23 -0.92
CA PRO A 225 13.26 16.74 -0.76
C PRO A 225 14.32 15.65 -0.60
N TRP A 226 15.57 16.00 -0.93
CA TRP A 226 16.75 15.17 -0.66
C TRP A 226 17.11 15.21 0.82
N ASN A 227 17.33 14.05 1.44
CA ASN A 227 17.56 13.90 2.88
C ASN A 227 19.02 13.59 3.28
N GLY A 228 19.97 13.78 2.37
CA GLY A 228 21.38 13.41 2.54
C GLY A 228 21.76 12.09 1.85
N HIS A 229 20.83 11.14 1.74
CA HIS A 229 21.06 9.85 1.07
C HIS A 229 20.19 9.61 -0.17
N ARG A 230 18.97 10.15 -0.20
CA ARG A 230 17.96 9.92 -1.25
C ARG A 230 16.88 11.01 -1.21
N PHE A 231 16.01 11.05 -2.22
CA PHE A 231 14.74 11.76 -2.11
C PHE A 231 13.80 11.05 -1.11
N SER A 232 13.12 11.81 -0.24
CA SER A 232 12.38 11.24 0.91
C SER A 232 11.18 10.36 0.53
N GLY A 233 10.60 10.58 -0.65
CA GLY A 233 9.55 9.77 -1.27
C GLY A 233 10.06 8.74 -2.29
N ALA A 234 11.38 8.51 -2.35
CA ALA A 234 12.00 7.49 -3.21
C ALA A 234 12.82 6.48 -2.37
N PRO A 235 12.16 5.70 -1.47
CA PRO A 235 12.85 4.77 -0.56
C PRO A 235 13.72 3.75 -1.30
N GLN A 236 13.34 3.36 -2.52
CA GLN A 236 14.06 2.43 -3.39
C GLN A 236 15.43 2.92 -3.88
N MET A 237 15.75 4.21 -3.72
CA MET A 237 17.10 4.76 -3.92
C MET A 237 18.04 4.43 -2.74
N LYS A 238 18.07 3.16 -2.31
CA LYS A 238 19.02 2.66 -1.31
C LYS A 238 20.44 2.63 -1.93
N PRO A 239 21.50 3.00 -1.18
CA PRO A 239 22.88 2.75 -1.60
C PRO A 239 23.07 1.28 -1.97
N ASN A 240 23.62 1.01 -3.15
CA ASN A 240 23.73 -0.32 -3.74
C ASN A 240 25.09 -0.45 -4.47
N TYR A 241 25.34 -1.60 -5.09
CA TYR A 241 26.62 -1.88 -5.76
C TYR A 241 26.67 -1.44 -7.24
N ILE A 242 25.54 -1.01 -7.83
CA ILE A 242 25.46 -0.54 -9.23
C ILE A 242 25.65 0.97 -9.31
N PHE A 243 24.92 1.74 -8.49
CA PHE A 243 24.78 3.19 -8.63
C PHE A 243 25.49 3.97 -7.52
N ASN A 244 26.05 5.12 -7.90
CA ASN A 244 26.29 6.27 -7.02
C ASN A 244 25.22 7.33 -7.31
N PHE A 245 24.64 7.93 -6.27
CA PHE A 245 23.67 9.01 -6.38
C PHE A 245 24.26 10.28 -5.77
N ASN A 246 24.07 11.43 -6.41
CA ASN A 246 24.54 12.72 -5.94
C ASN A 246 23.46 13.81 -6.13
N PHE A 247 23.35 14.71 -5.17
CA PHE A 247 22.41 15.83 -5.19
C PHE A 247 23.13 17.10 -4.72
N THR A 248 23.31 18.05 -5.65
CA THR A 248 23.88 19.36 -5.35
C THR A 248 22.75 20.35 -5.07
N SER A 249 22.88 21.15 -4.03
CA SER A 249 21.96 22.24 -3.71
C SER A 249 22.74 23.34 -2.98
N ASN A 250 23.12 24.36 -3.73
CA ASN A 250 23.86 25.56 -3.30
C ASN A 250 23.30 26.81 -4.01
N GLN A 251 24.01 27.94 -3.95
CA GLN A 251 23.58 29.21 -4.58
C GLN A 251 23.76 29.25 -6.11
N GLU A 252 24.49 28.30 -6.70
CA GLU A 252 24.82 28.28 -8.13
C GLU A 252 24.01 27.26 -8.91
N GLU A 253 23.78 26.06 -8.34
CA GLU A 253 23.05 24.97 -8.98
C GLU A 253 22.25 24.13 -7.96
N VAL A 254 21.13 23.58 -8.43
CA VAL A 254 20.26 22.65 -7.69
C VAL A 254 19.90 21.48 -8.62
N TYR A 255 20.68 20.39 -8.56
CA TYR A 255 20.54 19.25 -9.47
C TYR A 255 20.77 17.88 -8.83
N TYR A 256 20.10 16.89 -9.38
CA TYR A 256 20.36 15.46 -9.18
C TYR A 256 21.25 14.92 -10.29
N SER A 257 22.13 13.97 -9.95
CA SER A 257 22.96 13.21 -10.90
C SER A 257 23.19 11.80 -10.36
N PHE A 258 23.50 10.87 -11.27
CA PHE A 258 23.94 9.53 -10.89
C PHE A 258 25.08 9.06 -11.78
N SER A 259 25.93 8.18 -11.25
CA SER A 259 26.95 7.46 -12.02
C SER A 259 26.90 5.98 -11.68
N LEU A 260 27.56 5.17 -12.51
CA LEU A 260 27.72 3.74 -12.28
C LEU A 260 29.02 3.48 -11.51
N LYS A 261 29.04 2.39 -10.73
CA LYS A 261 30.23 1.89 -10.03
C LYS A 261 31.08 0.95 -10.89
N ASP A 262 30.44 0.32 -11.86
CA ASP A 262 31.04 -0.45 -12.93
C ASP A 262 30.55 0.17 -14.24
N GLU A 263 31.47 0.72 -15.03
CA GLU A 263 31.11 1.42 -16.27
C GLU A 263 30.72 0.46 -17.40
N SER A 264 30.99 -0.85 -17.30
CA SER A 264 30.55 -1.84 -18.29
C SER A 264 29.02 -2.02 -18.28
N LEU A 265 28.38 -1.78 -17.14
CA LEU A 265 26.93 -1.86 -16.99
C LEU A 265 26.22 -0.80 -17.85
N VAL A 266 25.04 -1.15 -18.34
CA VAL A 266 24.17 -0.27 -19.12
C VAL A 266 22.88 -0.02 -18.34
N ALA A 267 22.58 1.24 -18.06
CA ALA A 267 21.46 1.67 -17.23
C ALA A 267 20.90 3.01 -17.69
N ARG A 268 19.57 3.18 -17.58
CA ARG A 268 18.88 4.44 -17.86
C ARG A 268 17.83 4.77 -16.80
N PHE A 269 17.45 6.05 -16.75
CA PHE A 269 16.39 6.57 -15.89
C PHE A 269 15.51 7.50 -16.73
N MET A 270 14.22 7.21 -16.85
CA MET A 270 13.38 7.85 -17.88
C MET A 270 11.95 8.13 -17.42
N VAL A 271 11.27 9.01 -18.15
CA VAL A 271 9.80 9.18 -18.08
C VAL A 271 9.21 8.58 -19.35
N ASN A 272 8.50 7.45 -19.21
CA ASN A 272 7.86 6.80 -20.35
C ASN A 272 6.59 7.56 -20.81
N HIS A 273 6.01 7.18 -21.95
CA HIS A 273 4.83 7.84 -22.51
C HIS A 273 3.53 7.60 -21.71
N THR A 274 3.47 6.60 -20.81
CA THR A 274 2.34 6.37 -19.88
C THR A 274 2.49 7.14 -18.56
N GLY A 275 3.57 7.92 -18.42
CA GLY A 275 3.87 8.72 -17.25
C GLY A 275 4.28 7.89 -16.05
N LEU A 276 5.08 6.85 -16.27
CA LEU A 276 5.89 6.20 -15.23
C LEU A 276 7.32 6.74 -15.28
N LEU A 277 7.88 6.97 -14.10
CA LEU A 277 9.26 7.33 -13.86
C LEU A 277 10.03 6.06 -13.52
N GLU A 278 10.82 5.56 -14.48
CA GLU A 278 11.42 4.22 -14.46
C GLU A 278 12.95 4.27 -14.33
N ARG A 279 13.53 3.28 -13.65
CA ARG A 279 14.96 2.98 -13.70
C ARG A 279 15.17 1.54 -14.16
N SER A 280 15.92 1.36 -15.24
CA SER A 280 16.17 0.05 -15.85
C SER A 280 17.65 -0.19 -16.14
N THR A 281 18.03 -1.46 -16.20
CA THR A 281 19.36 -1.97 -16.56
C THR A 281 19.23 -3.05 -17.62
N TRP A 282 20.19 -3.11 -18.55
CA TRP A 282 20.23 -4.14 -19.58
C TRP A 282 20.70 -5.49 -19.02
N LEU A 283 19.97 -6.57 -19.32
CA LEU A 283 20.40 -7.95 -19.08
C LEU A 283 20.89 -8.55 -20.39
N GLU A 284 22.19 -8.82 -20.52
CA GLU A 284 22.72 -9.44 -21.75
C GLU A 284 22.34 -10.93 -21.88
N THR A 285 22.10 -11.63 -20.76
CA THR A 285 21.64 -13.03 -20.74
C THR A 285 20.30 -13.20 -21.45
N ASN A 286 19.33 -12.34 -21.12
CA ASN A 286 17.95 -12.42 -21.63
C ASN A 286 17.66 -11.37 -22.73
N ARG A 287 18.63 -10.50 -23.06
CA ARG A 287 18.53 -9.38 -24.02
C ARG A 287 17.30 -8.50 -23.80
N VAL A 288 17.10 -8.08 -22.56
CA VAL A 288 15.94 -7.30 -22.12
C VAL A 288 16.35 -6.20 -21.15
N TRP A 289 15.60 -5.10 -21.15
CA TRP A 289 15.67 -4.07 -20.11
C TRP A 289 14.95 -4.56 -18.85
N ASN A 290 15.69 -4.94 -17.80
CA ASN A 290 15.09 -5.20 -16.49
C ASN A 290 14.74 -3.87 -15.80
N ILE A 291 13.48 -3.72 -15.39
CA ILE A 291 12.99 -2.54 -14.66
C ILE A 291 13.28 -2.74 -13.17
N LEU A 292 14.36 -2.12 -12.68
CA LEU A 292 14.73 -2.19 -11.27
C LEU A 292 13.64 -1.59 -10.36
N TRP A 293 12.97 -0.52 -10.82
CA TRP A 293 11.79 0.08 -10.21
C TRP A 293 11.12 1.11 -11.12
N TYR A 294 9.83 1.36 -10.88
CA TYR A 294 9.02 2.41 -11.51
C TYR A 294 8.14 3.11 -10.45
N ILE A 295 7.69 4.34 -10.73
CA ILE A 295 6.77 5.14 -9.90
C ILE A 295 5.86 5.98 -10.83
N PRO A 296 4.56 6.21 -10.52
CA PRO A 296 3.80 5.74 -9.36
C PRO A 296 3.64 4.22 -9.37
N LYS A 297 3.81 3.61 -8.20
CA LYS A 297 3.76 2.16 -8.01
C LYS A 297 2.49 1.73 -7.27
N ASP A 298 2.03 2.54 -6.33
CA ASP A 298 0.81 2.30 -5.56
C ASP A 298 0.10 3.64 -5.22
N PRO A 299 -1.15 3.62 -4.72
CA PRO A 299 -1.89 4.86 -4.47
C PRO A 299 -1.21 5.85 -3.52
N CYS A 300 -0.31 5.43 -2.63
CA CYS A 300 0.42 6.36 -1.76
C CYS A 300 1.59 7.09 -2.44
N ASP A 301 1.88 6.78 -3.71
CA ASP A 301 2.72 7.62 -4.56
C ASP A 301 1.93 8.75 -5.25
N ASN A 302 0.61 8.60 -5.40
CA ASN A 302 -0.23 9.66 -5.94
C ASN A 302 -0.14 10.89 -5.03
N TYR A 303 0.24 12.03 -5.62
CA TYR A 303 0.45 13.25 -4.86
C TYR A 303 -0.81 13.66 -4.07
N GLY A 304 -0.71 13.67 -2.74
CA GLY A 304 -1.78 14.11 -1.86
C GLY A 304 -2.94 13.12 -1.67
N GLN A 305 -2.75 11.82 -1.93
CA GLN A 305 -3.78 10.76 -1.84
C GLN A 305 -4.67 10.77 -0.58
N CYS A 306 -4.16 11.24 0.56
CA CYS A 306 -4.87 11.32 1.84
C CYS A 306 -5.12 12.75 2.34
N GLY A 307 -4.97 13.76 1.47
CA GLY A 307 -5.26 15.16 1.78
C GLY A 307 -4.39 15.77 2.90
N PRO A 308 -4.77 16.96 3.40
CA PRO A 308 -4.14 17.61 4.55
C PRO A 308 -4.16 16.74 5.82
N TYR A 309 -3.01 16.56 6.47
CA TYR A 309 -2.84 15.80 7.73
C TYR A 309 -3.30 14.33 7.70
N GLY A 310 -3.57 13.77 6.52
CA GLY A 310 -3.73 12.33 6.31
C GLY A 310 -2.40 11.70 5.96
N ILE A 311 -2.03 10.65 6.70
CA ILE A 311 -0.90 9.78 6.42
C ILE A 311 -1.38 8.67 5.49
N CYS A 312 -0.74 8.51 4.34
CA CYS A 312 -0.95 7.35 3.47
C CYS A 312 -0.09 6.17 3.92
N ASP A 313 -0.71 5.02 4.12
CA ASP A 313 -0.09 3.77 4.53
C ASP A 313 -0.73 2.62 3.75
N THR A 314 0.02 2.03 2.82
CA THR A 314 -0.46 0.95 1.93
C THR A 314 -0.90 -0.32 2.65
N ASN A 315 -0.57 -0.44 3.92
CA ASN A 315 -0.74 -1.64 4.74
C ASN A 315 -1.93 -1.50 5.69
N ALA A 316 -2.23 -0.26 6.09
CA ALA A 316 -3.36 0.09 6.94
C ALA A 316 -4.72 -0.05 6.23
N TRP A 317 -5.77 -0.24 7.03
CA TRP A 317 -7.15 -0.15 6.57
C TRP A 317 -7.95 0.83 7.45
N PRO A 318 -8.51 1.92 6.89
CA PRO A 318 -8.31 2.43 5.53
C PRO A 318 -6.85 2.80 5.21
N ILE A 319 -6.53 2.93 3.92
CA ILE A 319 -5.19 3.32 3.42
C ILE A 319 -4.75 4.71 3.88
N CYS A 320 -5.70 5.54 4.31
CA CYS A 320 -5.45 6.84 4.91
C CYS A 320 -5.75 6.78 6.41
N LYS A 321 -4.79 7.23 7.22
CA LYS A 321 -4.95 7.39 8.69
C LYS A 321 -4.61 8.83 9.09
N CYS A 322 -5.43 9.45 9.94
CA CYS A 322 -5.15 10.80 10.41
C CYS A 322 -3.96 10.83 11.38
N VAL A 323 -3.21 11.93 11.38
CA VAL A 323 -2.23 12.22 12.45
C VAL A 323 -2.93 12.20 13.82
N GLU A 324 -2.27 11.70 14.86
CA GLU A 324 -2.85 11.69 16.23
C GLU A 324 -3.20 13.12 16.69
N GLY A 325 -4.39 13.31 17.25
CA GLY A 325 -5.00 14.63 17.50
C GLY A 325 -5.86 15.19 16.35
N PHE A 326 -5.99 14.45 15.24
CA PHE A 326 -6.85 14.79 14.09
C PHE A 326 -7.88 13.67 13.81
N GLU A 327 -8.91 13.98 13.02
CA GLU A 327 -9.98 13.09 12.58
C GLU A 327 -10.44 13.37 11.14
N PRO A 328 -11.06 12.40 10.43
CA PRO A 328 -11.45 12.59 9.02
C PRO A 328 -12.45 13.72 8.83
N LYS A 329 -12.23 14.57 7.82
CA LYS A 329 -13.14 15.68 7.48
C LYS A 329 -14.52 15.19 6.98
N ASN A 330 -14.57 14.00 6.37
CA ASN A 330 -15.79 13.31 5.96
C ASN A 330 -15.57 11.80 6.23
N PRO A 331 -16.17 11.23 7.30
CA PRO A 331 -15.99 9.82 7.65
C PRO A 331 -16.43 8.85 6.56
N ASP A 332 -17.57 9.07 5.91
CA ASP A 332 -18.14 8.12 4.96
C ASP A 332 -17.26 7.96 3.72
N ASN A 333 -16.80 9.08 3.15
CA ASN A 333 -15.80 9.07 2.07
C ASN A 333 -14.49 8.40 2.52
N TRP A 334 -14.01 8.69 3.74
CA TRP A 334 -12.75 8.18 4.27
C TRP A 334 -12.70 6.64 4.32
N TYR A 335 -13.77 6.02 4.80
CA TYR A 335 -13.89 4.56 4.86
C TYR A 335 -14.18 3.92 3.50
N LEU A 336 -14.83 4.63 2.58
CA LEU A 336 -14.90 4.28 1.14
C LEU A 336 -13.55 4.50 0.40
N ARG A 337 -12.46 4.75 1.15
CA ARG A 337 -11.07 5.00 0.70
C ARG A 337 -10.86 6.30 -0.09
N ASP A 338 -11.78 7.25 -0.03
CA ASP A 338 -11.53 8.63 -0.44
C ASP A 338 -10.97 9.45 0.74
N GLY A 339 -9.64 9.54 0.80
CA GLY A 339 -8.93 10.39 1.74
C GLY A 339 -8.74 11.84 1.29
N SER A 340 -9.22 12.24 0.11
CA SER A 340 -8.87 13.53 -0.51
C SER A 340 -9.26 14.75 0.35
N GLY A 341 -10.35 14.64 1.11
CA GLY A 341 -10.81 15.68 2.04
C GLY A 341 -9.87 15.95 3.23
N GLY A 342 -8.92 15.06 3.52
CA GLY A 342 -7.97 15.16 4.62
C GLY A 342 -8.60 15.08 6.01
N CYS A 343 -7.82 15.49 7.01
CA CYS A 343 -8.17 15.45 8.43
C CYS A 343 -8.21 16.84 9.07
N ILE A 344 -9.12 17.02 10.02
CA ILE A 344 -9.28 18.23 10.84
C ILE A 344 -8.83 17.97 12.28
N ARG A 345 -8.46 19.03 13.01
CA ARG A 345 -8.01 18.91 14.42
C ARG A 345 -9.20 18.65 15.35
N LYS A 346 -9.09 17.65 16.21
CA LYS A 346 -10.07 17.34 17.28
C LYS A 346 -10.20 18.47 18.29
N SER A 347 -9.05 19.03 18.67
CA SER A 347 -8.92 20.02 19.75
C SER A 347 -8.28 21.31 19.22
N LYS A 348 -8.89 22.45 19.52
CA LYS A 348 -8.26 23.78 19.35
C LYS A 348 -7.36 24.06 20.56
N PHE A 349 -6.27 24.81 20.35
CA PHE A 349 -5.29 25.12 21.39
C PHE A 349 -4.72 26.53 21.23
N ASP A 350 -4.27 27.13 22.33
CA ASP A 350 -3.44 28.34 22.29
C ASP A 350 -2.03 28.01 21.76
N CYS A 351 -1.52 28.85 20.86
CA CYS A 351 -0.19 28.75 20.27
C CYS A 351 0.92 28.70 21.33
N GLN A 352 0.86 29.57 22.34
CA GLN A 352 1.98 29.83 23.25
C GLN A 352 2.13 28.71 24.29
N ASN A 353 1.06 28.44 25.05
CA ASN A 353 1.09 27.52 26.19
C ASN A 353 0.29 26.23 25.96
N GLY A 354 -0.59 26.18 24.96
CA GLY A 354 -1.46 25.03 24.68
C GLY A 354 -0.90 23.99 23.71
N SER A 355 0.32 24.17 23.18
CA SER A 355 0.84 23.36 22.07
C SER A 355 2.13 22.58 22.35
N GLY A 356 2.27 21.44 21.66
CA GLY A 356 3.47 20.62 21.67
C GLY A 356 3.65 19.86 20.35
N PHE A 357 4.60 18.92 20.30
CA PHE A 357 5.00 18.26 19.06
C PHE A 357 4.92 16.74 19.15
N LEU A 358 4.13 16.16 18.24
CA LEU A 358 4.03 14.72 18.01
C LEU A 358 5.13 14.28 17.04
N ARG A 359 6.01 13.37 17.49
CA ARG A 359 7.07 12.78 16.66
C ARG A 359 6.52 11.58 15.88
N LEU A 360 6.19 11.80 14.61
CA LEU A 360 5.98 10.73 13.64
C LEU A 360 7.35 10.17 13.21
N ARG A 361 7.38 8.90 12.76
CA ARG A 361 8.60 8.20 12.35
C ARG A 361 8.41 7.54 10.99
N GLY A 362 9.51 7.31 10.28
CA GLY A 362 9.49 6.59 9.01
C GLY A 362 8.72 7.29 7.89
N MET A 363 8.59 8.61 7.96
CA MET A 363 7.72 9.39 7.07
C MET A 363 8.44 9.83 5.80
N LYS A 364 7.70 9.84 4.68
CA LYS A 364 7.91 10.79 3.57
C LYS A 364 7.66 12.19 4.13
N LEU A 365 8.66 13.08 4.06
CA LEU A 365 8.47 14.46 4.52
C LEU A 365 7.37 15.14 3.68
N PRO A 366 6.44 15.90 4.30
CA PRO A 366 5.33 16.56 3.58
C PRO A 366 5.85 17.59 2.56
N ASP A 367 4.97 18.09 1.69
CA ASP A 367 5.36 19.02 0.63
C ASP A 367 6.06 20.28 1.20
N THR A 368 7.31 20.52 0.78
CA THR A 368 8.15 21.63 1.27
C THR A 368 7.98 22.94 0.51
N SER A 369 7.01 23.06 -0.41
CA SER A 369 6.73 24.30 -1.16
C SER A 369 6.33 25.47 -0.26
N LEU A 370 5.75 25.21 0.92
CA LEU A 370 5.45 26.20 1.97
C LEU A 370 6.30 25.97 3.23
N SER A 371 7.60 25.71 3.03
CA SER A 371 8.57 25.52 4.11
C SER A 371 9.77 26.47 4.01
N PHE A 372 10.46 26.61 5.13
CA PHE A 372 11.79 27.21 5.26
C PHE A 372 12.79 26.11 5.67
N ALA A 373 14.01 26.14 5.14
CA ALA A 373 15.06 25.19 5.52
C ALA A 373 16.42 25.89 5.76
N ASP A 374 17.14 25.41 6.77
CA ASP A 374 18.47 25.88 7.16
C ASP A 374 19.34 24.68 7.55
N LYS A 375 20.45 24.46 6.84
CA LYS A 375 21.35 23.31 7.06
C LYS A 375 22.26 23.49 8.28
N SER A 376 22.36 24.70 8.85
CA SER A 376 23.25 25.03 9.98
C SER A 376 22.59 24.85 11.35
N MET A 377 21.27 24.99 11.43
CA MET A 377 20.51 24.87 12.68
C MET A 377 20.48 23.44 13.22
N THR A 378 20.48 23.29 14.55
CA THR A 378 20.18 22.01 15.20
C THR A 378 18.67 21.77 15.32
N LEU A 379 18.25 20.51 15.47
CA LEU A 379 16.85 20.13 15.68
C LEU A 379 16.20 20.79 16.92
N LYS A 380 16.99 21.15 17.95
CA LYS A 380 16.49 21.87 19.14
C LYS A 380 16.18 23.33 18.86
N GLU A 381 17.02 24.00 18.07
CA GLU A 381 16.76 25.37 17.62
C GLU A 381 15.60 25.39 16.63
N CYS A 382 15.47 24.34 15.81
CA CYS A 382 14.34 24.11 14.93
C CYS A 382 13.01 24.02 15.71
N GLU A 383 12.97 23.24 16.80
CA GLU A 383 11.80 23.21 17.71
C GLU A 383 11.52 24.59 18.31
N ALA A 384 12.54 25.27 18.85
CA ALA A 384 12.37 26.56 19.52
C ALA A 384 11.84 27.65 18.56
N LEU A 385 12.33 27.67 17.31
CA LEU A 385 11.88 28.58 16.26
C LEU A 385 10.45 28.26 15.81
N CYS A 386 10.12 26.97 15.61
CA CYS A 386 8.78 26.53 15.28
C CYS A 386 7.77 26.85 16.41
N ARG A 387 8.14 26.61 17.67
CA ARG A 387 7.29 26.89 18.85
C ARG A 387 6.94 28.38 18.93
N LYS A 388 7.91 29.28 18.75
CA LYS A 388 7.69 30.74 18.71
C LYS A 388 6.80 31.20 17.55
N ASN A 389 6.83 30.52 16.41
CA ASN A 389 6.06 30.91 15.24
C ASN A 389 4.67 30.24 15.24
N CYS A 390 3.60 31.00 15.46
CA CYS A 390 2.24 30.44 15.50
C CYS A 390 1.73 29.90 14.15
N ALA A 391 2.34 30.28 13.02
CA ALA A 391 2.06 29.66 11.73
C ALA A 391 2.78 28.31 11.54
N CYS A 392 3.70 27.91 12.44
CA CYS A 392 4.40 26.65 12.31
C CYS A 392 3.46 25.45 12.57
N THR A 393 3.31 24.59 11.57
CA THR A 393 2.52 23.35 11.62
C THR A 393 3.37 22.12 11.95
N GLY A 394 4.68 22.15 11.68
CA GLY A 394 5.63 21.12 12.07
C GLY A 394 7.07 21.40 11.62
N TYR A 395 8.00 20.54 12.05
CA TYR A 395 9.42 20.64 11.71
C TYR A 395 10.12 19.27 11.57
N ALA A 396 11.31 19.24 10.97
CA ALA A 396 12.17 18.06 10.81
C ALA A 396 13.65 18.47 10.66
N ASN A 397 14.58 17.50 10.66
CA ASN A 397 15.94 17.71 10.13
C ASN A 397 15.90 17.93 8.61
N SER A 398 16.88 18.63 8.03
CA SER A 398 17.03 18.69 6.57
C SER A 398 17.83 17.52 6.00
N ASP A 399 18.70 16.92 6.82
CA ASP A 399 19.60 15.82 6.44
C ASP A 399 19.61 14.76 7.56
N ILE A 400 19.60 13.47 7.22
CA ILE A 400 19.60 12.35 8.20
C ILE A 400 20.98 11.74 8.44
N THR A 401 22.01 12.20 7.72
CA THR A 401 23.40 11.77 7.97
C THR A 401 23.87 12.20 9.36
N GLN A 402 24.91 11.52 9.88
CA GLN A 402 25.58 11.85 11.15
C GLN A 402 24.68 11.89 12.41
N GLY A 403 23.47 11.32 12.34
CA GLY A 403 22.48 11.34 13.43
C GLY A 403 21.36 12.38 13.27
N GLY A 404 21.40 13.17 12.19
CA GLY A 404 20.38 14.14 11.83
C GLY A 404 20.79 15.58 12.10
N ILE A 405 20.88 16.40 11.04
CA ILE A 405 21.34 17.78 11.08
C ILE A 405 20.48 18.72 10.21
N GLY A 406 20.61 20.02 10.46
CA GLY A 406 19.81 21.06 9.82
C GLY A 406 18.34 21.06 10.28
N CYS A 407 17.54 21.90 9.64
CA CYS A 407 16.18 22.22 10.02
C CYS A 407 15.31 22.44 8.78
N VAL A 408 14.07 21.94 8.82
CA VAL A 408 12.98 22.26 7.89
C VAL A 408 11.73 22.59 8.71
N ILE A 409 11.06 23.70 8.40
CA ILE A 409 9.88 24.21 9.13
C ILE A 409 8.76 24.50 8.14
N TRP A 410 7.57 23.93 8.35
CA TRP A 410 6.37 24.16 7.52
C TRP A 410 5.47 25.25 8.10
N ARG A 411 4.87 26.06 7.22
CA ARG A 411 3.99 27.21 7.58
C ARG A 411 2.55 27.10 7.04
N GLY A 412 2.15 25.89 6.65
CA GLY A 412 0.84 25.58 6.11
C GLY A 412 0.51 24.10 6.33
N ASP A 413 -0.61 23.63 5.78
CA ASP A 413 -1.07 22.26 6.02
C ASP A 413 -0.09 21.20 5.51
N LEU A 414 0.05 20.12 6.27
CA LEU A 414 0.99 19.04 5.97
C LEU A 414 0.35 18.07 4.98
N LEU A 415 0.61 18.30 3.69
CA LEU A 415 0.11 17.52 2.56
C LEU A 415 1.13 16.48 2.09
N ASP A 416 0.62 15.38 1.49
CA ASP A 416 1.41 14.32 0.86
C ASP A 416 2.36 13.60 1.83
N LEU A 417 1.84 13.29 3.03
CA LEU A 417 2.46 12.40 4.02
C LEU A 417 2.25 10.93 3.63
N ARG A 418 3.32 10.14 3.68
CA ARG A 418 3.30 8.68 3.55
C ARG A 418 4.16 8.06 4.65
N GLU A 419 3.76 6.92 5.20
CA GLU A 419 4.57 6.13 6.15
C GLU A 419 5.29 4.98 5.42
N PHE A 420 6.52 4.70 5.84
CA PHE A 420 7.33 3.56 5.40
C PHE A 420 7.71 2.70 6.62
N THR A 421 7.77 1.38 6.42
CA THR A 421 7.98 0.41 7.51
C THR A 421 9.43 0.31 8.00
N GLU A 422 10.40 0.49 7.10
CA GLU A 422 11.84 0.43 7.39
C GLU A 422 12.63 1.67 6.94
N ASP A 423 12.00 2.55 6.17
CA ASP A 423 12.62 3.71 5.50
C ASP A 423 11.98 5.03 5.96
N GLY A 424 12.24 6.14 5.27
CA GLY A 424 11.71 7.46 5.61
C GLY A 424 12.51 8.21 6.68
N GLN A 425 11.86 9.18 7.33
CA GLN A 425 12.47 10.13 8.26
C GLN A 425 11.47 10.59 9.33
N ASP A 426 11.95 11.06 10.48
CA ASP A 426 11.11 11.62 11.54
C ASP A 426 10.64 13.04 11.23
N VAL A 427 9.37 13.34 11.51
CA VAL A 427 8.75 14.67 11.40
C VAL A 427 7.93 14.97 12.66
N TYR A 428 7.99 16.21 13.11
CA TYR A 428 7.45 16.68 14.39
C TYR A 428 6.25 17.60 14.12
N VAL A 429 5.03 17.05 14.23
CA VAL A 429 3.78 17.76 13.91
C VAL A 429 3.24 18.49 15.14
N ARG A 430 2.83 19.75 14.99
CA ARG A 430 2.27 20.54 16.09
C ARG A 430 0.85 20.11 16.41
N VAL A 431 0.61 19.77 17.68
CA VAL A 431 -0.67 19.29 18.24
C VAL A 431 -1.00 20.02 19.54
N ALA A 432 -2.23 19.88 20.03
CA ALA A 432 -2.59 20.32 21.38
C ALA A 432 -1.80 19.53 22.43
N ALA A 433 -1.45 20.16 23.55
CA ALA A 433 -0.73 19.50 24.63
C ALA A 433 -1.51 18.33 25.27
N SER A 434 -2.85 18.35 25.20
CA SER A 434 -3.74 17.27 25.61
C SER A 434 -3.44 15.93 24.94
N GLU A 435 -3.15 15.95 23.63
CA GLU A 435 -3.00 14.74 22.82
C GLU A 435 -1.71 13.97 23.16
N LEU A 436 -0.72 14.62 23.77
CA LEU A 436 0.62 14.05 24.02
C LEU A 436 0.73 13.18 25.28
N ASP A 437 -0.27 13.23 26.16
CA ASP A 437 -0.24 12.63 27.51
C ASP A 437 -1.08 11.34 27.63
N SER A 438 -1.91 11.07 26.62
CA SER A 438 -2.83 9.92 26.51
C SER A 438 -2.14 8.55 26.62
N GLY A 439 -1.02 8.37 25.92
CA GLY A 439 -0.47 7.04 25.60
C GLY A 439 0.46 6.40 26.65
N LYS A 440 0.93 7.13 27.66
CA LYS A 440 2.08 6.68 28.50
C LYS A 440 1.72 6.19 29.90
N LYS A 441 0.68 6.75 30.53
CA LYS A 441 0.45 6.56 31.98
C LYS A 441 -0.01 5.14 32.37
N LYS A 442 -0.84 4.47 31.56
CA LYS A 442 -1.43 3.16 31.93
C LYS A 442 -0.43 1.98 32.02
N LYS A 443 0.66 1.95 31.24
CA LYS A 443 1.61 0.80 31.27
C LYS A 443 2.65 0.86 32.38
N VAL A 444 3.13 2.05 32.75
CA VAL A 444 4.16 2.20 33.81
C VAL A 444 3.54 1.98 35.20
N VAL A 445 2.36 2.55 35.45
CA VAL A 445 1.67 2.45 36.75
C VAL A 445 1.38 0.99 37.13
N VAL A 446 0.91 0.16 36.19
CA VAL A 446 0.68 -1.28 36.45
C VAL A 446 1.96 -2.02 36.80
N ILE A 447 3.08 -1.72 36.14
CA ILE A 447 4.38 -2.36 36.45
C ILE A 447 4.86 -1.97 37.87
N VAL A 448 4.67 -0.70 38.26
CA VAL A 448 5.02 -0.22 39.62
C VAL A 448 4.11 -0.87 40.68
N ILE A 449 2.80 -0.94 40.45
CA ILE A 449 1.85 -1.58 41.37
C ILE A 449 2.16 -3.08 41.55
N VAL A 450 2.43 -3.81 40.46
CA VAL A 450 2.77 -5.25 40.52
C VAL A 450 4.12 -5.48 41.21
N THR A 451 5.13 -4.65 40.94
CA THR A 451 6.46 -4.83 41.57
C THR A 451 6.46 -4.46 43.06
N VAL A 452 5.75 -3.41 43.45
CA VAL A 452 5.55 -3.04 44.87
C VAL A 452 4.70 -4.10 45.59
N GLY A 453 3.58 -4.53 45.00
CA GLY A 453 2.70 -5.55 45.58
C GLY A 453 3.38 -6.90 45.81
N ALA A 454 4.16 -7.37 44.83
CA ALA A 454 4.97 -8.58 44.98
C ALA A 454 6.07 -8.41 46.05
N GLY A 455 6.70 -7.24 46.11
CA GLY A 455 7.69 -6.91 47.15
C GLY A 455 7.10 -6.95 48.56
N VAL A 456 5.93 -6.33 48.77
CA VAL A 456 5.22 -6.31 50.06
C VAL A 456 4.76 -7.72 50.46
N LEU A 457 4.24 -8.52 49.52
CA LEU A 457 3.86 -9.91 49.78
C LEU A 457 5.06 -10.78 50.20
N LEU A 458 6.19 -10.68 49.49
CA LEU A 458 7.41 -11.42 49.84
C LEU A 458 8.00 -10.97 51.19
N PHE A 459 7.97 -9.66 51.49
CA PHE A 459 8.42 -9.14 52.77
C PHE A 459 7.51 -9.60 53.92
N GLY A 460 6.19 -9.54 53.74
CA GLY A 460 5.20 -10.04 54.69
C GLY A 460 5.33 -11.54 54.95
N LEU A 461 5.48 -12.35 53.89
CA LEU A 461 5.76 -13.78 54.01
C LEU A 461 7.07 -14.05 54.75
N SER A 462 8.14 -13.29 54.48
CA SER A 462 9.41 -13.43 55.20
C SER A 462 9.28 -13.13 56.70
N ILE A 463 8.47 -12.13 57.07
CA ILE A 463 8.17 -11.78 58.47
C ILE A 463 7.33 -12.86 59.14
N VAL A 464 6.30 -13.40 58.46
CA VAL A 464 5.47 -14.51 58.98
C VAL A 464 6.31 -15.77 59.16
N CYS A 465 7.19 -16.11 58.22
CA CYS A 465 8.15 -17.21 58.36
C CYS A 465 9.13 -16.97 59.51
N PHE A 466 9.63 -15.75 59.70
CA PHE A 466 10.52 -15.39 60.81
C PHE A 466 9.80 -15.50 62.17
N ILE A 467 8.56 -15.02 62.28
CA ILE A 467 7.74 -15.11 63.50
C ILE A 467 7.40 -16.57 63.81
N ARG A 468 7.01 -17.38 62.81
CA ARG A 468 6.78 -18.83 63.00
C ARG A 468 8.07 -19.52 63.48
N LYS A 469 9.20 -19.32 62.78
CA LYS A 469 10.50 -19.91 63.15
C LYS A 469 11.01 -19.46 64.52
N ARG A 470 10.64 -18.25 64.97
CA ARG A 470 10.93 -17.75 66.33
C ARG A 470 10.03 -18.37 67.40
N LYS A 471 8.76 -18.68 67.09
CA LYS A 471 7.86 -19.42 67.99
C LYS A 471 8.21 -20.91 68.11
N THR A 472 8.79 -21.53 67.07
CA THR A 472 9.26 -22.93 67.10
C THR A 472 10.65 -23.12 67.76
N MET A 473 11.28 -22.04 68.27
CA MET A 473 12.63 -22.07 68.87
C MET A 473 12.65 -21.55 70.33
N LEU A 474 11.50 -21.59 71.04
CA LEU A 474 11.42 -21.21 72.46
C LEU A 474 10.39 -22.05 73.25
N SER A 475 10.43 -23.38 73.09
CA SER A 475 9.74 -24.33 73.97
C SER A 475 10.45 -25.69 73.97
N ILE A 476 11.17 -26.00 75.06
CA ILE A 476 11.77 -27.33 75.34
C ILE A 476 11.04 -27.91 76.57
N PRO A 477 10.59 -29.18 76.56
CA PRO A 477 9.71 -29.73 77.61
C PRO A 477 10.44 -30.50 78.74
N LYS A 478 9.84 -30.45 79.95
CA LYS A 478 9.93 -31.34 81.15
C LYS A 478 9.21 -30.60 82.31
N GLY A 479 8.52 -31.21 83.28
CA GLY A 479 8.14 -32.61 83.55
C GLY A 479 7.10 -32.68 84.70
N ASN A 480 6.45 -33.83 84.91
CA ASN A 480 5.21 -34.04 85.68
C ASN A 480 5.21 -33.75 87.19
N THR A 481 4.04 -33.38 87.74
CA THR A 481 3.38 -34.03 88.92
C THR A 481 1.83 -33.94 88.79
N GLU A 482 1.09 -34.58 89.69
CA GLU A 482 -0.38 -34.86 89.78
C GLU A 482 -1.31 -33.62 89.94
N GLU A 483 -2.66 -33.68 89.92
CA GLU A 483 -3.65 -34.77 90.09
C GLU A 483 -5.03 -34.47 89.41
N ARG A 484 -5.82 -35.53 89.10
CA ARG A 484 -7.31 -35.67 89.17
C ARG A 484 -8.30 -34.76 88.37
N GLY A 485 -9.21 -35.36 87.57
CA GLY A 485 -10.46 -34.74 87.08
C GLY A 485 -11.16 -35.46 85.89
N ASP A 486 -12.42 -35.90 86.05
CA ASP A 486 -13.18 -36.81 85.14
C ASP A 486 -13.88 -36.19 83.90
N ARG A 487 -13.96 -36.98 82.79
CA ARG A 487 -15.10 -37.20 81.83
C ARG A 487 -15.72 -36.01 81.04
N GLU A 488 -16.41 -36.16 79.89
CA GLU A 488 -16.87 -37.30 79.06
C GLU A 488 -17.15 -36.84 77.58
N LYS A 489 -17.14 -37.75 76.57
CA LYS A 489 -17.98 -37.80 75.31
C LYS A 489 -18.14 -36.55 74.38
N SER A 490 -18.48 -36.62 73.08
CA SER A 490 -18.53 -37.67 72.03
C SER A 490 -18.61 -37.03 70.61
N GLN A 491 -18.25 -37.81 69.57
CA GLN A 491 -18.78 -37.83 68.18
C GLN A 491 -18.76 -36.62 67.19
N ASP A 492 -18.32 -36.97 65.99
CA ASP A 492 -18.56 -36.45 64.60
C ASP A 492 -20.05 -36.63 64.13
N PRO A 493 -20.52 -36.31 62.89
CA PRO A 493 -19.94 -35.53 61.75
C PRO A 493 -20.94 -34.63 60.91
N LEU A 494 -20.44 -34.03 59.82
CA LEU A 494 -21.04 -33.87 58.45
C LEU A 494 -22.46 -33.27 58.12
N LEU A 495 -22.43 -32.21 57.28
CA LEU A 495 -23.09 -32.06 55.94
C LEU A 495 -24.50 -31.38 55.73
N PHE A 496 -24.51 -30.44 54.75
CA PHE A 496 -25.58 -29.97 53.81
C PHE A 496 -26.56 -28.79 54.09
N ASP A 497 -26.63 -27.93 53.05
CA ASP A 497 -27.70 -27.12 52.41
C ASP A 497 -28.57 -26.00 53.06
N VAL A 498 -28.37 -24.79 52.49
CA VAL A 498 -29.34 -23.89 51.79
C VAL A 498 -30.54 -23.25 52.53
N VAL A 499 -30.53 -21.89 52.64
CA VAL A 499 -31.55 -20.89 52.18
C VAL A 499 -31.11 -19.45 52.57
N ILE A 500 -31.64 -18.41 51.89
CA ILE A 500 -31.27 -16.97 51.83
C ILE A 500 -32.40 -16.11 52.48
N PRO A 501 -32.18 -14.99 53.26
CA PRO A 501 -31.91 -13.65 52.68
C PRO A 501 -31.19 -12.54 53.54
N ARG A 502 -30.83 -11.42 52.85
CA ARG A 502 -30.62 -9.98 53.23
C ARG A 502 -30.31 -9.61 54.70
N THR A 503 -29.34 -8.74 55.02
CA THR A 503 -29.29 -7.24 54.84
C THR A 503 -27.83 -6.71 55.14
N GLN A 504 -27.37 -5.43 55.06
CA GLN A 504 -27.71 -4.14 54.40
C GLN A 504 -26.50 -3.14 54.47
N ASN A 505 -26.58 -1.99 53.76
CA ASN A 505 -25.98 -0.64 53.97
C ASN A 505 -24.43 -0.48 54.19
N TYR A 506 -23.70 0.38 53.46
CA TYR A 506 -23.60 1.87 53.55
C TYR A 506 -23.05 2.40 54.91
N SER A 507 -22.15 3.39 54.96
CA SER A 507 -21.78 4.47 53.99
C SER A 507 -20.28 4.81 53.94
N ASP A 508 -19.83 5.59 52.94
CA ASP A 508 -19.40 6.99 53.15
C ASP A 508 -19.13 7.76 51.84
N GLU A 509 -19.03 9.09 51.94
CA GLU A 509 -19.43 10.05 50.91
C GLU A 509 -18.31 10.69 50.06
N ASN A 510 -18.65 11.04 48.80
CA ASN A 510 -18.38 12.33 48.07
C ASN A 510 -16.94 12.91 47.97
N LYS A 511 -16.52 13.70 46.95
CA LYS A 511 -17.02 14.28 45.66
C LYS A 511 -15.77 14.98 45.01
N LYS A 512 -15.63 15.43 43.76
CA LYS A 512 -16.35 15.61 42.46
C LYS A 512 -15.26 15.44 41.36
N ASP A 513 -15.46 15.36 40.05
CA ASP A 513 -16.52 14.98 39.10
C ASP A 513 -15.83 14.95 37.71
N ASP A 514 -15.98 13.89 36.90
CA ASP A 514 -15.97 14.00 35.42
C ASP A 514 -16.44 12.69 34.74
N LEU A 515 -17.68 12.72 34.23
CA LEU A 515 -18.35 11.80 33.29
C LEU A 515 -17.70 10.42 33.00
N GLU A 516 -17.90 9.46 33.91
CA GLU A 516 -17.83 8.03 33.58
C GLU A 516 -19.18 7.52 33.01
N LEU A 517 -19.13 6.56 32.09
CA LEU A 517 -20.31 5.83 31.60
C LEU A 517 -20.81 4.86 32.67
N THR A 518 -21.95 5.16 33.29
CA THR A 518 -22.57 4.29 34.30
C THR A 518 -23.08 2.98 33.70
N LEU A 519 -22.51 1.87 34.15
CA LEU A 519 -23.03 0.53 33.90
C LEU A 519 -24.14 0.23 34.91
N PHE A 520 -25.39 0.25 34.45
CA PHE A 520 -26.54 -0.20 35.23
C PHE A 520 -26.64 -1.73 35.20
N ASP A 521 -27.01 -2.33 36.34
CA ASP A 521 -27.25 -3.77 36.38
C ASP A 521 -28.60 -4.14 35.70
N PHE A 522 -28.73 -5.39 35.27
CA PHE A 522 -29.90 -5.86 34.53
C PHE A 522 -31.20 -5.77 35.34
N SER A 523 -31.18 -5.91 36.67
CA SER A 523 -32.38 -5.78 37.49
C SER A 523 -32.82 -4.32 37.64
N THR A 524 -31.88 -3.38 37.70
CA THR A 524 -32.18 -1.93 37.64
C THR A 524 -32.80 -1.56 36.29
N ILE A 525 -32.25 -2.07 35.18
CA ILE A 525 -32.82 -1.85 33.84
C ILE A 525 -34.22 -2.48 33.75
N ALA A 526 -34.38 -3.75 34.12
CA ALA A 526 -35.66 -4.46 34.08
C ALA A 526 -36.72 -3.87 35.02
N ALA A 527 -36.34 -3.19 36.11
CA ALA A 527 -37.28 -2.43 36.93
C ALA A 527 -37.67 -1.10 36.27
N ALA A 528 -36.71 -0.38 35.69
CA ALA A 528 -36.96 0.90 35.02
C ALA A 528 -37.75 0.78 33.71
N THR A 529 -37.70 -0.36 33.04
CA THR A 529 -38.45 -0.66 31.80
C THR A 529 -39.76 -1.42 32.04
N ASP A 530 -40.22 -1.57 33.30
CA ASP A 530 -41.40 -2.37 33.65
C ASP A 530 -41.35 -3.78 33.02
N HIS A 531 -40.24 -4.46 33.28
CA HIS A 531 -39.85 -5.77 32.73
C HIS A 531 -39.85 -5.82 31.19
N PHE A 532 -39.45 -4.71 30.56
CA PHE A 532 -39.40 -4.50 29.12
C PHE A 532 -40.78 -4.56 28.45
N SER A 533 -41.83 -4.03 29.10
CA SER A 533 -43.14 -3.88 28.49
C SER A 533 -43.10 -2.94 27.26
N ASP A 534 -43.95 -3.18 26.26
CA ASP A 534 -43.96 -2.45 24.98
C ASP A 534 -44.10 -0.93 25.12
N ALA A 535 -44.63 -0.45 26.26
CA ALA A 535 -44.77 0.96 26.59
C ALA A 535 -43.44 1.64 26.99
N ASN A 536 -42.45 0.88 27.45
CA ASN A 536 -41.24 1.38 28.12
C ASN A 536 -39.91 0.89 27.47
N MET A 537 -39.94 0.62 26.16
CA MET A 537 -38.74 0.17 25.42
C MET A 537 -37.65 1.25 25.34
N VAL A 538 -36.46 0.95 25.90
CA VAL A 538 -35.28 1.82 25.79
C VAL A 538 -34.58 1.58 24.44
N GLY A 539 -34.59 2.59 23.56
CA GLY A 539 -33.81 2.57 22.31
C GLY A 539 -34.45 3.28 21.12
N GLN A 540 -35.77 3.53 21.11
CA GLN A 540 -36.41 4.31 20.04
C GLN A 540 -36.29 5.83 20.30
N GLY A 541 -35.36 6.50 19.62
CA GLY A 541 -35.04 7.91 19.89
C GLY A 541 -34.47 8.69 18.69
N GLY A 542 -34.99 8.49 17.48
CA GLY A 542 -34.42 9.05 16.24
C GLY A 542 -35.42 9.57 15.21
N PHE A 543 -36.61 10.04 15.62
CA PHE A 543 -37.70 10.38 14.69
C PHE A 543 -38.06 11.87 14.71
N GLY A 544 -37.76 12.56 13.61
CA GLY A 544 -37.94 14.01 13.45
C GLY A 544 -39.39 14.48 13.25
N CYS A 545 -39.56 15.80 13.16
CA CYS A 545 -40.84 16.52 13.17
C CYS A 545 -41.90 15.96 12.21
N VAL A 546 -41.48 15.49 11.03
CA VAL A 546 -42.37 14.94 9.98
C VAL A 546 -43.20 13.76 10.50
N TYR A 547 -42.63 12.87 11.32
CA TYR A 547 -43.38 11.72 11.88
C TYR A 547 -44.41 12.17 12.91
N LYS A 548 -44.10 13.19 13.73
CA LYS A 548 -45.05 13.79 14.68
C LYS A 548 -46.24 14.42 13.95
N VAL A 549 -46.00 15.11 12.84
CA VAL A 549 -47.04 15.66 11.95
C VAL A 549 -47.91 14.53 11.38
N TRP A 550 -47.29 13.52 10.77
CA TRP A 550 -48.02 12.41 10.13
C TRP A 550 -48.87 11.59 11.11
N ARG A 551 -48.37 11.37 12.33
CA ARG A 551 -49.13 10.68 13.39
C ARG A 551 -50.35 11.50 13.83
N LEU A 552 -50.18 12.79 14.13
CA LEU A 552 -51.28 13.67 14.54
C LEU A 552 -52.32 13.87 13.41
N TRP A 553 -51.88 13.79 12.14
CA TRP A 553 -52.77 13.74 10.98
C TRP A 553 -53.64 12.48 10.95
N ARG A 554 -53.04 11.27 11.08
CA ARG A 554 -53.82 10.01 11.13
C ARG A 554 -54.77 9.94 12.33
N GLU A 555 -54.38 10.49 13.48
CA GLU A 555 -55.20 10.51 14.71
C GLU A 555 -56.33 11.56 14.69
N GLY A 556 -56.49 12.34 13.62
CA GLY A 556 -57.50 13.40 13.53
C GLY A 556 -57.21 14.64 14.39
N LYS A 557 -56.01 14.74 14.96
CA LYS A 557 -55.58 15.77 15.93
C LYS A 557 -54.72 16.86 15.29
N ALA A 558 -54.72 17.00 13.96
CA ALA A 558 -53.84 17.90 13.22
C ALA A 558 -53.89 19.38 13.69
N VAL A 559 -55.02 19.83 14.26
CA VAL A 559 -55.18 21.17 14.86
C VAL A 559 -54.15 21.45 15.97
N THR A 560 -53.66 20.41 16.67
CA THR A 560 -52.63 20.51 17.73
C THR A 560 -51.21 20.81 17.21
N LEU A 561 -51.04 21.02 15.90
CA LEU A 561 -49.81 21.49 15.27
C LEU A 561 -49.79 23.01 15.03
N LEU A 562 -50.91 23.72 15.29
CA LEU A 562 -50.97 25.17 15.18
C LEU A 562 -50.24 25.82 16.36
N ASP A 563 -49.46 26.86 16.06
CA ASP A 563 -48.77 27.67 17.06
C ASP A 563 -49.78 28.48 17.89
N SER A 564 -49.59 28.54 19.22
CA SER A 564 -50.50 29.24 20.13
C SER A 564 -50.52 30.76 19.96
N SER A 565 -49.62 31.33 19.16
CA SER A 565 -49.67 32.74 18.74
C SER A 565 -50.78 33.07 17.73
N MET A 566 -51.42 32.08 17.09
CA MET A 566 -52.51 32.29 16.12
C MET A 566 -53.93 32.20 16.73
N GLY A 567 -54.05 32.47 18.03
CA GLY A 567 -55.35 32.44 18.75
C GLY A 567 -56.40 33.38 18.13
N ASP A 568 -57.64 32.89 18.05
CA ASP A 568 -58.88 33.60 17.67
C ASP A 568 -58.88 34.37 16.33
N SER A 569 -57.85 34.26 15.49
CA SER A 569 -57.74 35.06 14.27
C SER A 569 -58.61 34.58 13.09
N PHE A 570 -59.01 33.29 13.04
CA PHE A 570 -59.82 32.72 11.94
C PHE A 570 -60.78 31.60 12.41
N PRO A 571 -61.99 31.49 11.84
CA PRO A 571 -62.88 30.35 12.10
C PRO A 571 -62.34 29.02 11.55
N THR A 572 -62.39 27.96 12.35
CA THR A 572 -61.83 26.63 12.01
C THR A 572 -62.39 26.01 10.72
N TYR A 573 -63.60 26.39 10.30
CA TYR A 573 -64.23 25.87 9.06
C TYR A 573 -63.63 26.48 7.78
N GLU A 574 -63.08 27.70 7.83
CA GLU A 574 -62.43 28.37 6.69
C GLU A 574 -61.12 27.65 6.33
N VAL A 575 -60.32 27.31 7.35
CA VAL A 575 -59.05 26.55 7.20
C VAL A 575 -59.31 25.17 6.57
N LEU A 576 -60.36 24.48 7.03
CA LEU A 576 -60.79 23.19 6.47
C LEU A 576 -61.25 23.29 5.01
N ARG A 577 -61.91 24.40 4.62
CA ARG A 577 -62.28 24.67 3.22
C ARG A 577 -61.06 24.89 2.33
N CYS A 578 -60.06 25.66 2.76
CA CYS A 578 -58.83 25.86 2.00
C CYS A 578 -58.10 24.53 1.72
N ILE A 579 -58.06 23.63 2.72
CA ILE A 579 -57.48 22.28 2.57
C ILE A 579 -58.30 21.42 1.59
N GLN A 580 -59.63 21.55 1.56
CA GLN A 580 -60.47 20.86 0.57
C GLN A 580 -60.29 21.38 -0.86
N VAL A 581 -60.10 22.70 -1.05
CA VAL A 581 -59.84 23.27 -2.39
C VAL A 581 -58.53 22.74 -2.97
N ILE A 582 -57.46 22.69 -2.16
CA ILE A 582 -56.19 22.06 -2.57
C ILE A 582 -56.42 20.61 -3.02
N LYS A 583 -57.23 19.85 -2.28
CA LYS A 583 -57.56 18.45 -2.59
C LYS A 583 -58.30 18.28 -3.93
N ILE A 584 -59.11 19.27 -4.34
CA ILE A 584 -59.82 19.28 -5.62
C ILE A 584 -58.88 19.70 -6.76
N VAL A 585 -58.08 20.76 -6.58
CA VAL A 585 -57.14 21.26 -7.60
C VAL A 585 -56.07 20.22 -7.95
N TRP A 586 -55.57 19.47 -6.95
CA TRP A 586 -54.61 18.38 -7.18
C TRP A 586 -55.26 17.17 -7.88
N SER A 587 -56.53 16.86 -7.55
CA SER A 587 -57.29 15.77 -8.19
C SER A 587 -57.61 16.03 -9.67
N CYS A 588 -57.91 17.28 -10.02
CA CYS A 588 -58.34 17.66 -11.37
C CYS A 588 -57.20 17.99 -12.35
N THR A 589 -55.99 18.32 -11.87
CA THR A 589 -54.84 18.58 -12.75
C THR A 589 -54.01 17.31 -13.07
N LEU A 590 -54.12 16.25 -12.26
CA LEU A 590 -53.37 15.00 -12.42
C LEU A 590 -54.12 13.90 -13.22
N LYS A 591 -55.06 14.28 -14.11
CA LYS A 591 -55.84 13.34 -14.95
C LYS A 591 -55.81 13.60 -16.46
N THR A 592 -55.07 14.61 -16.92
CA THR A 592 -55.04 15.01 -18.34
C THR A 592 -53.63 15.21 -18.91
N PHE A 593 -52.57 14.94 -18.15
CA PHE A 593 -51.20 14.85 -18.67
C PHE A 593 -50.50 13.57 -18.20
N TYR A 594 -49.99 12.82 -19.19
CA TYR A 594 -49.14 11.65 -19.10
C TYR A 594 -49.43 10.63 -17.98
N ALA A 595 -50.13 9.57 -18.35
CA ALA A 595 -49.85 8.26 -17.80
C ALA A 595 -48.43 7.84 -18.21
N MET A 596 -47.41 8.25 -17.44
CA MET A 596 -46.10 7.62 -17.50
C MET A 596 -46.29 6.18 -17.03
N ALA A 597 -46.18 5.22 -17.94
CA ALA A 597 -46.10 3.83 -17.56
C ALA A 597 -44.82 3.65 -16.73
N ASN A 598 -44.96 3.17 -15.49
CA ASN A 598 -43.80 2.65 -14.78
C ASN A 598 -43.22 1.52 -15.65
N PRO A 599 -41.91 1.52 -15.97
CA PRO A 599 -41.29 0.39 -16.63
C PRO A 599 -41.49 -0.86 -15.75
N ALA A 600 -41.86 -1.97 -16.37
CA ALA A 600 -42.04 -3.22 -15.66
C ALA A 600 -40.67 -3.79 -15.22
N ASP A 601 -40.69 -4.57 -14.14
CA ASP A 601 -39.60 -5.45 -13.70
C ASP A 601 -39.71 -6.85 -14.32
N THR A 602 -40.85 -7.15 -14.94
CA THR A 602 -41.30 -8.47 -15.39
C THR A 602 -41.65 -8.51 -16.88
N ILE A 603 -41.40 -9.66 -17.53
CA ILE A 603 -41.84 -9.99 -18.89
C ILE A 603 -42.65 -11.28 -18.83
N THR A 604 -43.88 -11.26 -19.33
CA THR A 604 -44.74 -12.46 -19.51
C THR A 604 -44.67 -12.95 -20.96
N PRO A 605 -45.15 -14.18 -21.29
CA PRO A 605 -45.03 -14.74 -22.64
C PRO A 605 -45.73 -13.95 -23.77
N THR A 606 -46.61 -13.00 -23.43
CA THR A 606 -47.26 -12.12 -24.42
C THR A 606 -46.47 -10.84 -24.73
N GLN A 607 -45.39 -10.58 -24.00
CA GLN A 607 -44.62 -9.33 -24.04
C GLN A 607 -43.27 -9.51 -24.76
N THR A 608 -42.76 -8.43 -25.36
CA THR A 608 -41.47 -8.41 -26.07
C THR A 608 -40.76 -7.08 -25.83
N ILE A 609 -39.46 -7.12 -25.54
CA ILE A 609 -38.61 -5.92 -25.48
C ILE A 609 -37.92 -5.74 -26.84
N ARG A 610 -37.94 -4.51 -27.36
CA ARG A 610 -37.27 -4.08 -28.60
C ARG A 610 -36.15 -3.11 -28.28
N ASP A 611 -35.28 -2.84 -29.26
CA ASP A 611 -34.29 -1.77 -29.12
C ASP A 611 -35.00 -0.43 -28.82
N GLY A 612 -34.45 0.34 -27.88
CA GLY A 612 -35.09 1.53 -27.29
C GLY A 612 -36.15 1.26 -26.21
N GLN A 613 -36.44 0.01 -25.86
CA GLN A 613 -37.24 -0.36 -24.68
C GLN A 613 -36.35 -1.04 -23.63
N THR A 614 -36.72 -0.89 -22.35
CA THR A 614 -35.98 -1.42 -21.21
C THR A 614 -36.89 -2.08 -20.17
N LEU A 615 -36.30 -2.89 -19.29
CA LEU A 615 -36.90 -3.51 -18.11
C LEU A 615 -36.17 -2.95 -16.88
N VAL A 616 -36.88 -2.51 -15.85
CA VAL A 616 -36.27 -1.81 -14.70
C VAL A 616 -36.65 -2.52 -13.41
N SER A 617 -35.67 -2.76 -12.53
CA SER A 617 -35.91 -3.44 -11.26
C SER A 617 -36.86 -2.65 -10.35
N SER A 618 -37.57 -3.34 -9.45
CA SER A 618 -38.63 -2.76 -8.60
C SER A 618 -38.23 -1.50 -7.82
N GLY A 619 -37.04 -1.48 -7.23
CA GLY A 619 -36.42 -0.35 -6.53
C GLY A 619 -35.59 0.56 -7.43
N GLN A 620 -35.73 0.43 -8.76
CA GLN A 620 -35.07 1.24 -9.78
C GLN A 620 -33.54 1.25 -9.67
N ARG A 621 -32.93 0.14 -9.21
CA ARG A 621 -31.46 0.01 -9.05
C ARG A 621 -30.78 -0.42 -10.34
N PHE A 622 -31.38 -1.36 -11.05
CA PHE A 622 -30.85 -1.94 -12.28
C PHE A 622 -31.84 -1.79 -13.44
N GLU A 623 -31.29 -1.66 -14.64
CA GLU A 623 -32.03 -1.60 -15.89
C GLU A 623 -31.42 -2.60 -16.88
N LEU A 624 -32.27 -3.29 -17.64
CA LEU A 624 -31.91 -4.19 -18.73
C LEU A 624 -32.42 -3.62 -20.05
N GLY A 625 -31.61 -3.70 -21.10
CA GLY A 625 -32.03 -3.35 -22.44
C GLY A 625 -30.95 -3.48 -23.49
N PHE A 626 -31.18 -2.84 -24.63
CA PHE A 626 -30.28 -2.83 -25.79
C PHE A 626 -29.27 -1.68 -25.72
N PHE A 627 -27.98 -1.99 -25.88
CA PHE A 627 -26.89 -1.02 -25.84
C PHE A 627 -25.79 -1.29 -26.89
N SER A 628 -24.93 -0.30 -27.10
CA SER A 628 -23.69 -0.38 -27.88
C SER A 628 -22.60 0.35 -27.07
N PRO A 629 -21.48 -0.29 -26.72
CA PRO A 629 -20.40 0.37 -25.99
C PRO A 629 -19.57 1.26 -26.91
N GLY A 630 -19.26 2.48 -26.46
CA GLY A 630 -18.38 3.44 -27.15
C GLY A 630 -18.68 3.61 -28.65
N ASN A 631 -17.71 3.29 -29.51
CA ASN A 631 -17.83 3.43 -30.97
C ASN A 631 -18.36 2.17 -31.67
N SER A 632 -18.80 1.15 -30.90
CA SER A 632 -19.23 -0.13 -31.44
C SER A 632 -20.51 -0.01 -32.29
N LYS A 633 -20.46 -0.55 -33.51
CA LYS A 633 -21.63 -0.65 -34.40
C LYS A 633 -22.53 -1.85 -34.06
N ASN A 634 -22.04 -2.74 -33.21
CA ASN A 634 -22.77 -3.92 -32.75
C ASN A 634 -23.81 -3.55 -31.69
N ARG A 635 -24.86 -4.37 -31.59
CA ARG A 635 -25.92 -4.22 -30.59
C ARG A 635 -25.97 -5.43 -29.66
N TYR A 636 -26.09 -5.15 -28.37
CA TYR A 636 -26.03 -6.12 -27.30
C TYR A 636 -27.20 -5.93 -26.33
N VAL A 637 -27.68 -7.02 -25.73
CA VAL A 637 -28.56 -6.96 -24.55
C VAL A 637 -27.69 -7.06 -23.30
N GLY A 638 -27.89 -6.16 -22.34
CA GLY A 638 -27.16 -6.15 -21.08
C GLY A 638 -27.93 -5.53 -19.93
N ILE A 639 -27.34 -5.59 -18.74
CA ILE A 639 -27.85 -5.01 -17.49
C ILE A 639 -26.85 -3.94 -17.02
N TRP A 640 -27.34 -2.79 -16.58
CA TRP A 640 -26.55 -1.70 -15.99
C TRP A 640 -27.21 -1.10 -14.74
N TYR A 641 -26.47 -0.30 -13.99
CA TYR A 641 -27.02 0.50 -12.90
C TYR A 641 -27.86 1.66 -13.46
N ASN A 642 -29.16 1.66 -13.17
CA ASN A 642 -30.12 2.66 -13.64
C ASN A 642 -29.84 4.08 -13.07
N GLN A 643 -29.32 4.15 -11.85
CA GLN A 643 -29.12 5.43 -11.13
C GLN A 643 -27.78 6.12 -11.46
N ILE A 644 -26.94 5.52 -12.30
CA ILE A 644 -25.60 6.03 -12.64
C ILE A 644 -25.60 6.56 -14.07
N THR A 645 -25.39 7.88 -14.23
CA THR A 645 -25.54 8.60 -15.50
C THR A 645 -24.63 8.12 -16.64
N ASN A 646 -23.49 7.52 -16.31
CA ASN A 646 -22.67 6.79 -17.28
C ASN A 646 -22.99 5.31 -17.14
N SER A 647 -23.88 4.80 -18.02
CA SER A 647 -24.47 3.45 -17.98
C SER A 647 -23.42 2.37 -17.71
N THR A 648 -23.28 1.99 -16.45
CA THR A 648 -22.25 1.05 -16.02
C THR A 648 -22.79 -0.36 -16.19
N VAL A 649 -22.52 -0.95 -17.36
CA VAL A 649 -22.89 -2.33 -17.69
C VAL A 649 -22.16 -3.32 -16.78
N VAL A 650 -22.89 -4.32 -16.30
CA VAL A 650 -22.41 -5.35 -15.35
C VAL A 650 -22.72 -6.77 -15.79
N TRP A 651 -23.55 -6.94 -16.83
CA TRP A 651 -23.85 -8.22 -17.46
C TRP A 651 -24.24 -8.01 -18.94
N VAL A 652 -23.91 -8.96 -19.81
CA VAL A 652 -24.18 -8.91 -21.26
C VAL A 652 -24.57 -10.32 -21.75
N ALA A 653 -25.74 -10.46 -22.36
CA ALA A 653 -26.27 -11.76 -22.80
C ALA A 653 -25.51 -12.29 -24.03
N ASN A 654 -25.63 -11.58 -25.16
CA ASN A 654 -25.15 -12.02 -26.46
C ASN A 654 -23.72 -11.53 -26.76
N ARG A 655 -22.84 -11.51 -25.74
CA ARG A 655 -21.53 -10.84 -25.80
C ARG A 655 -20.63 -11.30 -26.95
N ASP A 656 -20.65 -12.59 -27.26
CA ASP A 656 -19.88 -13.23 -28.33
C ASP A 656 -20.66 -13.40 -29.65
N ASN A 657 -21.96 -13.07 -29.64
CA ASN A 657 -22.85 -13.14 -30.81
C ASN A 657 -23.62 -11.80 -30.95
N PRO A 658 -22.95 -10.71 -31.38
CA PRO A 658 -23.58 -9.40 -31.54
C PRO A 658 -24.71 -9.38 -32.58
N LEU A 659 -25.71 -8.54 -32.35
CA LEU A 659 -26.60 -8.08 -33.42
C LEU A 659 -25.88 -7.02 -34.28
N THR A 660 -26.07 -7.06 -35.60
CA THR A 660 -25.48 -6.12 -36.56
C THR A 660 -26.30 -4.84 -36.75
N ASN A 661 -27.50 -4.78 -36.19
CA ASN A 661 -28.46 -3.68 -36.33
C ASN A 661 -29.46 -3.64 -35.15
N SER A 662 -30.30 -2.61 -35.10
CA SER A 662 -31.31 -2.38 -34.05
C SER A 662 -32.63 -3.17 -34.22
N SER A 663 -32.66 -4.22 -35.06
CA SER A 663 -33.86 -5.05 -35.25
C SER A 663 -34.03 -6.19 -34.23
N GLY A 664 -33.27 -6.14 -33.13
CA GLY A 664 -33.34 -7.09 -32.03
C GLY A 664 -34.71 -7.14 -31.35
N ILE A 665 -35.14 -8.34 -30.98
CA ILE A 665 -36.32 -8.60 -30.14
C ILE A 665 -35.94 -9.60 -29.06
N LEU A 666 -36.08 -9.22 -27.79
CA LEU A 666 -35.98 -10.11 -26.65
C LEU A 666 -37.40 -10.53 -26.22
N ARG A 667 -37.69 -11.83 -26.17
CA ARG A 667 -38.99 -12.37 -25.73
C ARG A 667 -38.85 -13.72 -25.04
N ILE A 668 -39.91 -14.18 -24.38
CA ILE A 668 -40.04 -15.60 -24.04
C ILE A 668 -40.41 -16.37 -25.33
N GLY A 669 -39.69 -17.44 -25.60
CA GLY A 669 -39.89 -18.39 -26.68
C GLY A 669 -40.88 -19.49 -26.31
N ASP A 670 -41.24 -20.30 -27.29
CA ASP A 670 -42.43 -21.17 -27.20
C ASP A 670 -42.19 -22.43 -26.33
N GLU A 671 -40.94 -22.62 -25.87
CA GLU A 671 -40.53 -23.62 -24.87
C GLU A 671 -40.32 -23.02 -23.46
N GLY A 672 -40.56 -21.71 -23.29
CA GLY A 672 -40.37 -20.97 -22.04
C GLY A 672 -38.96 -20.40 -21.83
N ASN A 673 -38.08 -20.52 -22.81
CA ASN A 673 -36.73 -19.93 -22.84
C ASN A 673 -36.77 -18.42 -23.16
N LEU A 674 -35.90 -17.63 -22.56
CA LEU A 674 -35.68 -16.23 -22.94
C LEU A 674 -34.81 -16.20 -24.20
N ILE A 675 -35.36 -15.75 -25.33
CA ILE A 675 -34.70 -15.76 -26.64
C ILE A 675 -34.47 -14.35 -27.17
N LEU A 676 -33.31 -14.14 -27.80
CA LEU A 676 -32.96 -12.95 -28.56
C LEU A 676 -33.02 -13.27 -30.06
N LEU A 677 -33.90 -12.58 -30.77
CA LEU A 677 -34.15 -12.75 -32.21
C LEU A 677 -33.64 -11.56 -33.00
N ASN A 678 -33.03 -11.81 -34.15
CA ASN A 678 -32.81 -10.81 -35.19
C ASN A 678 -34.05 -10.74 -36.10
N LYS A 679 -34.86 -9.68 -36.01
CA LYS A 679 -36.09 -9.55 -36.81
C LYS A 679 -35.80 -9.44 -38.32
N SER A 680 -34.62 -8.95 -38.72
CA SER A 680 -34.26 -8.80 -40.14
C SER A 680 -33.88 -10.12 -40.83
N GLU A 681 -33.47 -11.14 -40.07
CA GLU A 681 -33.03 -12.45 -40.59
C GLU A 681 -33.93 -13.62 -40.15
N GLY A 682 -34.71 -13.46 -39.07
CA GLY A 682 -35.45 -14.55 -38.42
C GLY A 682 -34.59 -15.48 -37.56
N SER A 683 -33.29 -15.18 -37.40
CA SER A 683 -32.31 -15.97 -36.66
C SER A 683 -32.43 -15.77 -35.14
N VAL A 684 -32.24 -16.86 -34.37
CA VAL A 684 -31.99 -16.80 -32.92
C VAL A 684 -30.50 -16.50 -32.72
N ILE A 685 -30.20 -15.45 -31.95
CA ILE A 685 -28.84 -14.96 -31.70
C ILE A 685 -28.33 -15.42 -30.32
N TRP A 686 -29.23 -15.57 -29.35
CA TRP A 686 -28.93 -16.03 -27.99
C TRP A 686 -30.20 -16.60 -27.34
N TRP A 687 -30.05 -17.56 -26.42
CA TRP A 687 -31.14 -18.06 -25.59
C TRP A 687 -30.67 -18.46 -24.19
N SER A 688 -31.56 -18.39 -23.20
CA SER A 688 -31.37 -19.06 -21.91
C SER A 688 -31.64 -20.55 -22.07
N ASN A 689 -30.74 -21.40 -21.55
CA ASN A 689 -30.73 -22.84 -21.82
C ASN A 689 -31.27 -23.67 -20.65
N GLN A 690 -32.56 -23.50 -20.33
CA GLN A 690 -33.28 -24.29 -19.31
C GLN A 690 -34.14 -25.42 -19.88
N SER A 691 -34.67 -26.26 -18.99
CA SER A 691 -35.79 -27.16 -19.28
C SER A 691 -37.10 -26.39 -19.50
N LYS A 692 -38.05 -27.02 -20.21
CA LYS A 692 -39.37 -26.45 -20.50
C LYS A 692 -40.11 -26.00 -19.22
N ALA A 693 -40.73 -24.83 -19.31
CA ALA A 693 -41.55 -24.21 -18.26
C ALA A 693 -43.06 -24.28 -18.62
N ASP A 694 -43.94 -24.13 -17.63
CA ASP A 694 -45.40 -24.13 -17.83
C ASP A 694 -45.97 -22.71 -17.97
N ASN A 695 -45.73 -21.82 -16.99
CA ASN A 695 -46.11 -20.40 -17.00
C ASN A 695 -44.90 -19.51 -16.61
N PRO A 696 -43.86 -19.44 -17.47
CA PRO A 696 -42.63 -18.71 -17.19
C PRO A 696 -42.83 -17.20 -17.18
N VAL A 697 -42.25 -16.55 -16.17
CA VAL A 697 -42.05 -15.10 -16.07
C VAL A 697 -40.55 -14.82 -15.98
N VAL A 698 -40.08 -13.85 -16.77
CA VAL A 698 -38.73 -13.29 -16.67
C VAL A 698 -38.80 -12.08 -15.75
N GLN A 699 -37.91 -11.95 -14.76
CA GLN A 699 -37.93 -10.84 -13.80
C GLN A 699 -36.52 -10.28 -13.54
N LEU A 700 -36.36 -8.96 -13.48
CA LEU A 700 -35.11 -8.28 -13.10
C LEU A 700 -35.19 -7.83 -11.64
N LEU A 701 -34.46 -8.54 -10.76
CA LEU A 701 -34.45 -8.27 -9.32
C LEU A 701 -33.55 -7.09 -8.96
N ASP A 702 -33.80 -6.44 -7.82
CA ASP A 702 -32.97 -5.31 -7.31
C ASP A 702 -31.54 -5.69 -6.91
N SER A 703 -31.21 -6.98 -6.91
CA SER A 703 -29.82 -7.48 -6.84
C SER A 703 -29.05 -7.34 -8.16
N GLY A 704 -29.75 -7.07 -9.27
CA GLY A 704 -29.23 -7.13 -10.63
C GLY A 704 -29.33 -8.51 -11.27
N ASN A 705 -29.93 -9.49 -10.59
CA ASN A 705 -30.16 -10.82 -11.15
C ASN A 705 -31.40 -10.82 -12.04
N LEU A 706 -31.22 -11.05 -13.33
CA LEU A 706 -32.29 -11.45 -14.24
C LEU A 706 -32.56 -12.95 -14.05
N VAL A 707 -33.81 -13.29 -13.72
CA VAL A 707 -34.24 -14.68 -13.41
C VAL A 707 -35.40 -15.11 -14.30
N ILE A 708 -35.57 -16.42 -14.45
CA ILE A 708 -36.76 -17.03 -15.06
C ILE A 708 -37.35 -18.00 -14.03
N ARG A 709 -38.63 -17.82 -13.73
CA ARG A 709 -39.36 -18.58 -12.71
C ARG A 709 -40.79 -18.87 -13.19
N GLU A 710 -41.46 -19.81 -12.55
CA GLU A 710 -42.91 -19.97 -12.72
C GLU A 710 -43.64 -18.77 -12.08
N GLU A 711 -44.72 -18.27 -12.70
CA GLU A 711 -45.45 -17.08 -12.27
C GLU A 711 -45.83 -17.12 -10.77
N ASN A 712 -46.28 -18.29 -10.31
CA ASN A 712 -46.78 -18.54 -8.96
C ASN A 712 -45.70 -19.02 -7.97
N ASP A 713 -44.42 -19.03 -8.36
CA ASP A 713 -43.31 -19.39 -7.47
C ASP A 713 -42.27 -18.27 -7.42
N GLU A 714 -42.05 -17.73 -6.22
CA GLU A 714 -41.07 -16.67 -5.94
C GLU A 714 -39.81 -17.21 -5.24
N ASN A 715 -39.74 -18.51 -4.93
CA ASN A 715 -38.65 -19.13 -4.18
C ASN A 715 -37.32 -19.12 -4.99
N PRO A 716 -36.24 -18.50 -4.49
CA PRO A 716 -34.97 -18.44 -5.21
C PRO A 716 -34.30 -19.78 -5.50
N GLU A 717 -34.60 -20.83 -4.72
CA GLU A 717 -34.07 -22.18 -4.97
C GLU A 717 -34.77 -22.88 -6.15
N ASN A 718 -35.91 -22.35 -6.63
CA ASN A 718 -36.73 -22.93 -7.70
C ASN A 718 -36.59 -22.18 -9.05
N TYR A 719 -35.67 -21.23 -9.18
CA TYR A 719 -35.46 -20.50 -10.44
C TYR A 719 -34.98 -21.45 -11.56
N LEU A 720 -35.67 -21.39 -12.71
CA LEU A 720 -35.43 -22.23 -13.88
C LEU A 720 -34.15 -21.81 -14.63
N TRP A 721 -33.82 -20.52 -14.56
CA TRP A 721 -32.57 -19.94 -15.07
C TRP A 721 -32.26 -18.63 -14.33
N GLN A 722 -30.98 -18.28 -14.21
CA GLN A 722 -30.57 -16.98 -13.67
C GLN A 722 -29.26 -16.44 -14.28
N SER A 723 -29.20 -15.13 -14.47
CA SER A 723 -28.00 -14.42 -14.96
C SER A 723 -26.80 -14.55 -14.01
N PHE A 724 -27.05 -14.71 -12.70
CA PHE A 724 -26.02 -14.90 -11.68
C PHE A 724 -25.21 -16.21 -11.85
N ASP A 725 -25.72 -17.16 -12.65
CA ASP A 725 -25.02 -18.39 -13.03
C ASP A 725 -24.15 -18.23 -14.29
N HIS A 726 -24.31 -17.11 -15.01
CA HIS A 726 -23.62 -16.79 -16.25
C HIS A 726 -22.96 -15.39 -16.19
N PRO A 727 -22.02 -15.13 -15.26
CA PRO A 727 -21.31 -13.86 -15.17
C PRO A 727 -20.55 -13.49 -16.45
N THR A 728 -20.35 -12.18 -16.69
CA THR A 728 -19.45 -11.66 -17.73
C THR A 728 -18.08 -11.31 -17.13
N ASP A 729 -17.71 -10.04 -17.12
CA ASP A 729 -16.51 -9.47 -16.52
C ASP A 729 -16.69 -9.11 -15.03
N THR A 730 -17.93 -8.96 -14.56
CA THR A 730 -18.29 -8.36 -13.27
C THR A 730 -19.00 -9.35 -12.33
N LEU A 731 -18.70 -9.23 -11.02
CA LEU A 731 -19.33 -9.88 -9.88
C LEU A 731 -20.02 -8.83 -8.99
N LEU A 732 -21.34 -8.93 -8.88
CA LEU A 732 -22.22 -8.13 -8.03
C LEU A 732 -22.37 -8.74 -6.61
N PRO A 733 -22.91 -7.99 -5.63
CA PRO A 733 -23.27 -8.54 -4.33
C PRO A 733 -24.21 -9.75 -4.47
N GLY A 734 -24.00 -10.79 -3.67
CA GLY A 734 -24.79 -12.02 -3.67
C GLY A 734 -24.44 -13.04 -4.77
N MET A 735 -23.72 -12.66 -5.83
CA MET A 735 -23.27 -13.61 -6.86
C MET A 735 -22.28 -14.64 -6.27
N LYS A 736 -22.37 -15.90 -6.72
CA LYS A 736 -21.39 -16.96 -6.40
C LYS A 736 -20.29 -17.00 -7.47
N LEU A 737 -19.03 -16.83 -7.08
CA LEU A 737 -17.86 -17.07 -7.92
C LEU A 737 -17.25 -18.43 -7.54
N GLY A 738 -17.24 -19.41 -8.45
CA GLY A 738 -16.66 -20.74 -8.24
C GLY A 738 -17.55 -21.89 -8.68
N TRP A 739 -17.28 -23.08 -8.13
CA TRP A 739 -17.84 -24.36 -8.57
C TRP A 739 -19.05 -24.81 -7.76
N ASN A 740 -20.08 -25.29 -8.45
CA ASN A 740 -21.08 -26.20 -7.91
C ASN A 740 -20.86 -27.58 -8.55
N PHE A 741 -20.50 -28.58 -7.75
CA PHE A 741 -20.16 -29.92 -8.24
C PHE A 741 -21.39 -30.77 -8.54
N LYS A 742 -22.56 -30.47 -7.93
CA LYS A 742 -23.84 -31.14 -8.25
C LYS A 742 -24.27 -30.84 -9.68
N THR A 743 -24.22 -29.57 -10.10
CA THR A 743 -24.59 -29.13 -11.47
C THR A 743 -23.40 -29.12 -12.45
N ARG A 744 -22.18 -29.39 -11.97
CA ARG A 744 -20.90 -29.26 -12.70
C ARG A 744 -20.62 -27.86 -13.26
N MET A 745 -21.28 -26.84 -12.70
CA MET A 745 -21.17 -25.46 -13.16
C MET A 745 -20.00 -24.74 -12.49
N ASN A 746 -19.19 -24.04 -13.28
CA ASN A 746 -18.14 -23.12 -12.80
C ASN A 746 -18.53 -21.68 -13.18
N ARG A 747 -18.76 -20.83 -12.18
CA ARG A 747 -19.04 -19.40 -12.35
C ARG A 747 -17.74 -18.61 -12.21
N TYR A 748 -17.24 -18.04 -13.29
CA TYR A 748 -15.97 -17.30 -13.31
C TYR A 748 -16.06 -16.05 -14.17
N LEU A 749 -15.24 -15.04 -13.87
CA LEU A 749 -15.24 -13.78 -14.63
C LEU A 749 -14.35 -13.92 -15.86
N THR A 750 -14.78 -13.35 -16.98
CA THR A 750 -14.01 -13.23 -18.24
C THR A 750 -14.11 -11.81 -18.75
N SER A 751 -12.97 -11.13 -18.93
CA SER A 751 -12.92 -9.72 -19.29
C SER A 751 -13.63 -9.43 -20.61
N TRP A 752 -13.96 -8.15 -20.83
CA TRP A 752 -14.20 -7.67 -22.20
C TRP A 752 -12.90 -7.75 -23.01
N LYS A 753 -13.02 -7.65 -24.34
CA LYS A 753 -11.89 -7.74 -25.28
C LYS A 753 -11.26 -6.38 -25.56
N SER A 754 -12.05 -5.31 -25.47
CA SER A 754 -11.59 -3.92 -25.36
C SER A 754 -12.67 -3.07 -24.66
N GLU A 755 -12.48 -1.75 -24.55
CA GLU A 755 -13.52 -0.83 -24.04
C GLU A 755 -14.79 -0.82 -24.94
N ASP A 756 -14.61 -1.01 -26.25
CA ASP A 756 -15.67 -0.98 -27.27
C ASP A 756 -16.13 -2.39 -27.74
N ASP A 757 -15.52 -3.46 -27.24
CA ASP A 757 -15.83 -4.85 -27.61
C ASP A 757 -16.08 -5.72 -26.36
N PRO A 758 -17.36 -5.99 -26.01
CA PRO A 758 -17.74 -6.75 -24.83
C PRO A 758 -17.61 -8.26 -25.02
N SER A 759 -17.18 -8.76 -26.19
CA SER A 759 -16.89 -10.18 -26.40
C SER A 759 -15.81 -10.69 -25.42
N SER A 760 -15.71 -12.01 -25.30
CA SER A 760 -14.84 -12.69 -24.35
C SER A 760 -13.36 -12.40 -24.65
N GLY A 761 -12.74 -11.62 -23.76
CA GLY A 761 -11.33 -11.25 -23.84
C GLY A 761 -10.38 -12.31 -23.28
N ASP A 762 -9.09 -12.00 -23.31
CA ASP A 762 -8.01 -12.94 -22.95
C ASP A 762 -7.91 -13.23 -21.44
N TYR A 763 -8.50 -12.39 -20.59
CA TYR A 763 -8.32 -12.47 -19.13
C TYR A 763 -9.51 -13.12 -18.42
N SER A 764 -9.25 -14.04 -17.50
CA SER A 764 -10.30 -14.66 -16.69
C SER A 764 -9.89 -14.87 -15.23
N PHE A 765 -10.83 -14.69 -14.30
CA PHE A 765 -10.65 -14.88 -12.87
C PHE A 765 -11.54 -16.02 -12.36
N ARG A 766 -10.91 -17.14 -12.01
CA ARG A 766 -11.56 -18.42 -11.70
C ARG A 766 -10.99 -19.07 -10.43
N ILE A 767 -11.82 -19.82 -9.71
CA ILE A 767 -11.41 -20.61 -8.55
C ILE A 767 -10.95 -22.00 -9.00
N GLU A 768 -9.79 -22.42 -8.51
CA GLU A 768 -9.26 -23.77 -8.63
C GLU A 768 -9.59 -24.55 -7.33
N PRO A 769 -10.49 -25.55 -7.37
CA PRO A 769 -10.89 -26.30 -6.18
C PRO A 769 -9.90 -27.41 -5.75
N HIS A 770 -8.83 -27.64 -6.50
CA HIS A 770 -7.85 -28.69 -6.20
C HIS A 770 -6.89 -28.29 -5.07
N GLY A 771 -6.49 -29.27 -4.25
CA GLY A 771 -5.60 -29.06 -3.11
C GLY A 771 -6.27 -28.30 -1.98
N PHE A 772 -5.87 -27.05 -1.75
CA PHE A 772 -6.56 -26.11 -0.86
C PHE A 772 -7.04 -24.91 -1.70
N PRO A 773 -8.36 -24.72 -1.91
CA PRO A 773 -8.86 -23.89 -3.02
C PRO A 773 -8.38 -22.44 -3.05
N GLU A 774 -8.02 -21.97 -4.23
CA GLU A 774 -7.48 -20.63 -4.51
C GLU A 774 -8.15 -19.97 -5.71
N ALA A 775 -8.16 -18.64 -5.80
CA ALA A 775 -8.55 -17.92 -7.00
C ALA A 775 -7.34 -17.44 -7.79
N PHE A 776 -7.39 -17.59 -9.11
CA PHE A 776 -6.33 -17.23 -10.04
C PHE A 776 -6.87 -16.31 -11.13
N LEU A 777 -6.11 -15.26 -11.44
CA LEU A 777 -6.27 -14.42 -12.63
C LEU A 777 -5.34 -14.94 -13.72
N TRP A 778 -5.91 -15.26 -14.88
CA TRP A 778 -5.22 -15.87 -16.00
C TRP A 778 -5.18 -14.94 -17.20
N ASN A 779 -4.11 -15.01 -17.97
CA ASN A 779 -4.01 -14.55 -19.35
C ASN A 779 -4.03 -15.79 -20.26
N ARG A 780 -5.20 -16.14 -20.80
CA ARG A 780 -5.49 -17.41 -21.50
C ARG A 780 -5.15 -18.66 -20.65
N LEU A 781 -3.91 -19.14 -20.75
CA LEU A 781 -3.34 -20.31 -20.07
C LEU A 781 -2.24 -19.95 -19.05
N GLU A 782 -1.78 -18.71 -19.04
CA GLU A 782 -0.74 -18.20 -18.14
C GLU A 782 -1.37 -17.70 -16.83
N ARG A 783 -0.82 -18.08 -15.67
CA ARG A 783 -1.22 -17.51 -14.37
C ARG A 783 -0.55 -16.15 -14.19
N LYS A 784 -1.33 -15.06 -14.09
CA LYS A 784 -0.81 -13.70 -13.87
C LYS A 784 -0.81 -13.30 -12.39
N TYR A 785 -1.88 -13.59 -11.66
CA TYR A 785 -2.01 -13.31 -10.23
C TYR A 785 -2.72 -14.47 -9.51
N ARG A 786 -2.32 -14.74 -8.26
CA ARG A 786 -2.91 -15.75 -7.39
C ARG A 786 -3.34 -15.08 -6.08
N SER A 787 -4.62 -15.24 -5.71
CA SER A 787 -5.19 -14.68 -4.48
C SER A 787 -4.67 -15.32 -3.20
N GLY A 788 -4.01 -16.48 -3.28
CA GLY A 788 -3.84 -17.37 -2.14
C GLY A 788 -5.14 -18.10 -1.79
N PRO A 789 -5.09 -19.12 -0.92
CA PRO A 789 -6.30 -19.79 -0.43
C PRO A 789 -7.04 -18.93 0.60
N TRP A 790 -8.32 -19.26 0.85
CA TRP A 790 -9.12 -18.61 1.90
C TRP A 790 -8.67 -19.06 3.30
N ASN A 791 -8.28 -18.12 4.16
CA ASN A 791 -7.67 -18.37 5.47
C ASN A 791 -8.61 -18.23 6.67
N GLY A 792 -9.92 -18.39 6.45
CA GLY A 792 -10.97 -18.16 7.45
C GLY A 792 -11.52 -16.73 7.44
N LEU A 793 -10.66 -15.73 7.16
CA LEU A 793 -11.02 -14.31 7.17
C LEU A 793 -10.98 -13.66 5.78
N ARG A 794 -10.03 -14.05 4.93
CA ARG A 794 -9.77 -13.50 3.59
C ARG A 794 -8.98 -14.45 2.71
N PHE A 795 -8.82 -14.13 1.43
CA PHE A 795 -7.80 -14.78 0.60
C PHE A 795 -6.39 -14.36 1.03
N SER A 796 -5.47 -15.32 1.16
CA SER A 796 -4.16 -15.14 1.82
C SER A 796 -3.20 -14.15 1.14
N GLY A 797 -3.48 -13.75 -0.10
CA GLY A 797 -2.75 -12.81 -0.94
C GLY A 797 -3.54 -11.55 -1.29
N ALA A 798 -4.74 -11.36 -0.73
CA ALA A 798 -5.55 -10.14 -0.85
C ALA A 798 -5.73 -9.47 0.53
N PRO A 799 -4.67 -8.87 1.11
CA PRO A 799 -4.73 -8.29 2.45
C PRO A 799 -5.79 -7.18 2.57
N GLU A 800 -6.10 -6.46 1.48
CA GLU A 800 -7.17 -5.44 1.42
C GLU A 800 -8.58 -5.98 1.76
N MET A 801 -8.81 -7.30 1.70
CA MET A 801 -10.09 -7.93 2.07
C MET A 801 -10.26 -8.08 3.60
N ASN A 802 -10.03 -7.02 4.39
CA ASN A 802 -10.47 -6.99 5.79
C ASN A 802 -12.00 -6.84 5.85
N PRO A 803 -12.75 -7.71 6.57
CA PRO A 803 -14.16 -7.47 6.87
C PRO A 803 -14.36 -6.13 7.59
N ASN A 804 -15.44 -5.43 7.24
CA ASN A 804 -15.69 -4.06 7.69
C ASN A 804 -17.19 -3.73 7.61
N TYR A 805 -17.58 -2.50 7.98
CA TYR A 805 -18.99 -2.11 8.01
C TYR A 805 -19.62 -1.84 6.64
N ILE A 806 -18.86 -1.93 5.54
CA ILE A 806 -19.36 -1.86 4.16
C ILE A 806 -19.54 -3.28 3.61
N PHE A 807 -18.53 -4.13 3.77
CA PHE A 807 -18.42 -5.45 3.13
C PHE A 807 -18.49 -6.61 4.12
N ASN A 808 -19.41 -7.54 3.84
CA ASN A 808 -19.34 -8.92 4.35
C ASN A 808 -18.77 -9.83 3.25
N PHE A 809 -17.83 -10.71 3.61
CA PHE A 809 -17.18 -11.65 2.67
C PHE A 809 -17.46 -13.08 3.11
N SER A 810 -17.94 -13.92 2.20
CA SER A 810 -18.22 -15.33 2.46
C SER A 810 -17.44 -16.25 1.52
N PHE A 811 -17.02 -17.38 2.05
CA PHE A 811 -16.32 -18.41 1.29
C PHE A 811 -16.75 -19.80 1.75
N THR A 812 -17.42 -20.51 0.86
CA THR A 812 -17.88 -21.89 1.08
C THR A 812 -16.91 -22.84 0.39
N SER A 813 -16.57 -23.94 1.06
CA SER A 813 -15.73 -24.99 0.50
C SER A 813 -16.09 -26.31 1.17
N ASN A 814 -16.95 -27.09 0.51
CA ASN A 814 -17.44 -28.38 0.98
C ASN A 814 -17.46 -29.41 -0.18
N LYS A 815 -18.12 -30.55 -0.02
CA LYS A 815 -18.20 -31.61 -1.05
C LYS A 815 -19.17 -31.32 -2.21
N GLU A 816 -20.00 -30.29 -2.08
CA GLU A 816 -21.08 -29.94 -3.01
C GLU A 816 -20.76 -28.68 -3.81
N GLU A 817 -20.14 -27.68 -3.18
CA GLU A 817 -19.71 -26.43 -3.82
C GLU A 817 -18.47 -25.80 -3.15
N VAL A 818 -17.71 -25.06 -3.95
CA VAL A 818 -16.56 -24.24 -3.56
C VAL A 818 -16.71 -22.88 -4.24
N TYR A 819 -17.10 -21.85 -3.48
CA TYR A 819 -17.34 -20.52 -4.03
C TYR A 819 -17.00 -19.38 -3.05
N TYR A 820 -16.65 -18.23 -3.63
CA TYR A 820 -16.59 -16.92 -2.98
C TYR A 820 -17.86 -16.12 -3.27
N SER A 821 -18.32 -15.34 -2.30
CA SER A 821 -19.32 -14.29 -2.51
C SER A 821 -19.06 -13.11 -1.57
N PHE A 822 -19.76 -12.00 -1.81
CA PHE A 822 -19.77 -10.85 -0.91
C PHE A 822 -21.16 -10.24 -0.86
N SER A 823 -21.53 -9.66 0.28
CA SER A 823 -22.70 -8.81 0.42
C SER A 823 -22.31 -7.46 1.02
N LEU A 824 -23.22 -6.49 0.92
CA LEU A 824 -23.04 -5.17 1.50
C LEU A 824 -23.87 -5.09 2.79
N MET A 825 -23.34 -4.43 3.82
CA MET A 825 -24.02 -4.30 5.13
C MET A 825 -25.18 -3.30 5.10
N ASN A 826 -25.26 -2.47 4.05
CA ASN A 826 -26.31 -1.48 3.81
C ASN A 826 -26.51 -1.33 2.31
N ASP A 827 -27.77 -1.34 1.86
CA ASP A 827 -28.15 -1.18 0.46
C ASP A 827 -27.81 0.19 -0.14
N SER A 828 -27.55 1.21 0.69
CA SER A 828 -27.07 2.51 0.19
C SER A 828 -25.68 2.42 -0.46
N PHE A 829 -24.87 1.40 -0.14
CA PHE A 829 -23.59 1.19 -0.80
C PHE A 829 -23.77 0.50 -2.16
N ILE A 830 -22.96 0.92 -3.12
CA ILE A 830 -22.87 0.28 -4.44
C ILE A 830 -21.41 -0.12 -4.65
N SER A 831 -21.16 -1.42 -4.85
CA SER A 831 -19.84 -1.96 -5.15
C SER A 831 -19.91 -3.18 -6.05
N ARG A 832 -18.90 -3.31 -6.92
CA ARG A 832 -18.71 -4.42 -7.85
C ARG A 832 -17.24 -4.83 -7.92
N LEU A 833 -16.97 -6.09 -8.24
CA LEU A 833 -15.64 -6.62 -8.52
C LEU A 833 -15.60 -7.02 -10.00
N MET A 834 -14.63 -6.56 -10.79
CA MET A 834 -14.56 -6.84 -12.23
C MET A 834 -13.16 -7.27 -12.68
N VAL A 835 -13.07 -7.89 -13.87
CA VAL A 835 -11.82 -8.09 -14.61
C VAL A 835 -11.84 -7.22 -15.87
N ASN A 836 -10.97 -6.22 -15.95
CA ASN A 836 -10.90 -5.36 -17.13
C ASN A 836 -10.12 -5.99 -18.29
N HIS A 837 -10.27 -5.44 -19.51
CA HIS A 837 -9.61 -5.93 -20.72
C HIS A 837 -8.07 -5.82 -20.67
N SER A 838 -7.52 -5.03 -19.73
CA SER A 838 -6.07 -4.88 -19.49
C SER A 838 -5.52 -5.89 -18.48
N GLY A 839 -6.32 -6.84 -18.01
CA GLY A 839 -5.87 -7.90 -17.11
C GLY A 839 -5.71 -7.48 -15.65
N LEU A 840 -6.49 -6.50 -15.18
CA LEU A 840 -6.60 -6.14 -13.77
C LEU A 840 -7.92 -6.64 -13.18
N LEU A 841 -7.84 -7.33 -12.04
CA LEU A 841 -8.96 -7.58 -11.15
C LEU A 841 -9.16 -6.31 -10.30
N GLN A 842 -10.31 -5.65 -10.42
CA GLN A 842 -10.59 -4.34 -9.82
C GLN A 842 -11.87 -4.35 -8.98
N ARG A 843 -11.81 -3.89 -7.73
CA ARG A 843 -13.01 -3.60 -6.93
C ARG A 843 -13.30 -2.11 -6.98
N TYR A 844 -14.52 -1.76 -7.41
CA TYR A 844 -15.02 -0.40 -7.44
C TYR A 844 -16.10 -0.17 -6.37
N THR A 845 -16.17 1.05 -5.85
CA THR A 845 -17.22 1.55 -4.92
C THR A 845 -17.72 2.91 -5.40
N TRP A 846 -19.03 3.11 -5.45
CA TRP A 846 -19.61 4.39 -5.83
C TRP A 846 -19.49 5.43 -4.70
N LEU A 847 -19.10 6.66 -5.04
CA LEU A 847 -19.11 7.80 -4.12
C LEU A 847 -20.26 8.74 -4.49
N GLU A 848 -21.38 8.70 -3.76
CA GLU A 848 -22.56 9.50 -4.11
C GLU A 848 -22.30 11.01 -4.06
N ASN A 849 -21.49 11.47 -3.09
CA ASN A 849 -21.11 12.88 -2.93
C ASN A 849 -20.39 13.49 -4.15
N SER A 850 -19.69 12.67 -4.93
CA SER A 850 -18.92 13.12 -6.12
C SER A 850 -19.42 12.50 -7.43
N ARG A 851 -20.34 11.53 -7.37
CA ARG A 851 -20.85 10.73 -8.50
C ARG A 851 -19.75 10.11 -9.36
N VAL A 852 -18.80 9.47 -8.69
CA VAL A 852 -17.63 8.81 -9.30
C VAL A 852 -17.45 7.41 -8.73
N TRP A 853 -17.08 6.46 -9.59
CA TRP A 853 -16.58 5.14 -9.20
C TRP A 853 -15.16 5.25 -8.61
N ASN A 854 -15.02 5.13 -7.29
CA ASN A 854 -13.70 5.02 -6.65
C ASN A 854 -13.13 3.61 -6.85
N LEU A 855 -11.84 3.53 -7.20
CA LEU A 855 -11.10 2.27 -7.33
C LEU A 855 -10.64 1.80 -5.95
N PHE A 856 -11.48 1.04 -5.26
CA PHE A 856 -11.30 0.62 -3.88
C PHE A 856 -10.11 -0.33 -3.67
N TRP A 857 -9.82 -1.24 -4.61
CA TRP A 857 -8.52 -1.91 -4.77
C TRP A 857 -8.39 -2.56 -6.16
N TYR A 858 -7.17 -2.95 -6.55
CA TYR A 858 -6.93 -3.78 -7.74
C TYR A 858 -5.75 -4.74 -7.55
N SER A 859 -5.67 -5.78 -8.39
CA SER A 859 -4.58 -6.77 -8.42
C SER A 859 -4.39 -7.34 -9.86
N PRO A 860 -3.15 -7.68 -10.28
CA PRO A 860 -1.88 -7.35 -9.64
C PRO A 860 -1.65 -5.84 -9.58
N LYS A 861 -0.98 -5.37 -8.54
CA LYS A 861 -0.76 -3.95 -8.25
C LYS A 861 0.73 -3.59 -8.29
N GLU A 862 1.58 -4.52 -7.86
CA GLU A 862 3.03 -4.37 -7.85
C GLU A 862 3.73 -5.68 -8.20
N ILE A 863 5.06 -5.62 -8.41
CA ILE A 863 5.91 -6.74 -8.86
C ILE A 863 5.66 -8.04 -8.06
N CYS A 864 5.57 -7.98 -6.71
CA CYS A 864 5.30 -9.17 -5.88
C CYS A 864 3.86 -9.72 -5.92
N ASP A 865 2.95 -9.16 -6.72
CA ASP A 865 1.63 -9.76 -6.99
C ASP A 865 1.65 -10.67 -8.22
N PHE A 866 2.62 -10.48 -9.12
CA PHE A 866 2.78 -11.36 -10.28
C PHE A 866 3.20 -12.75 -9.84
N TYR A 867 2.52 -13.75 -10.40
CA TYR A 867 2.61 -15.13 -9.93
C TYR A 867 4.02 -15.71 -10.13
N GLY A 868 4.69 -16.05 -9.03
CA GLY A 868 5.94 -16.80 -9.05
C GLY A 868 7.22 -15.97 -9.27
N GLU A 869 7.15 -14.64 -9.17
CA GLU A 869 8.23 -13.67 -9.49
C GLU A 869 9.63 -14.02 -8.92
N CYS A 870 9.70 -14.53 -7.68
CA CYS A 870 10.96 -14.91 -7.03
C CYS A 870 11.29 -16.42 -7.13
N GLY A 871 10.63 -17.13 -8.04
CA GLY A 871 10.82 -18.56 -8.28
C GLY A 871 10.49 -19.45 -7.08
N ALA A 872 10.96 -20.68 -7.13
CA ALA A 872 10.85 -21.62 -6.01
C ALA A 872 11.74 -21.18 -4.83
N TYR A 873 11.20 -21.24 -3.62
CA TYR A 873 11.91 -20.92 -2.35
C TYR A 873 12.45 -19.48 -2.20
N GLY A 874 12.16 -18.58 -3.15
CA GLY A 874 12.33 -17.14 -2.98
C GLY A 874 11.10 -16.51 -2.33
N ILE A 875 11.31 -15.61 -1.37
CA ILE A 875 10.27 -14.72 -0.83
C ILE A 875 10.36 -13.40 -1.57
N CYS A 876 9.22 -12.90 -2.06
CA CYS A 876 9.09 -11.56 -2.59
C CYS A 876 8.74 -10.55 -1.48
N ASP A 877 9.49 -9.45 -1.39
CA ASP A 877 9.30 -8.37 -0.42
C ASP A 877 9.62 -7.01 -1.09
N MET A 878 8.59 -6.18 -1.27
CA MET A 878 8.71 -4.90 -1.98
C MET A 878 9.42 -3.78 -1.20
N ASN A 879 9.85 -4.04 0.04
CA ASN A 879 10.69 -3.12 0.83
C ASN A 879 12.19 -3.51 0.75
N ALA A 880 12.46 -4.75 0.37
CA ALA A 880 13.81 -5.29 0.19
C ALA A 880 14.47 -4.80 -1.11
N SER A 881 15.79 -4.91 -1.18
CA SER A 881 16.59 -4.61 -2.37
C SER A 881 17.79 -5.57 -2.42
N PRO A 882 17.80 -6.61 -3.26
CA PRO A 882 16.74 -7.00 -4.21
C PRO A 882 15.40 -7.36 -3.54
N GLN A 883 14.30 -7.23 -4.29
CA GLN A 883 12.94 -7.57 -3.82
C GLN A 883 12.81 -9.05 -3.47
N CYS A 884 13.52 -9.92 -4.22
CA CYS A 884 13.60 -11.34 -3.94
C CYS A 884 14.67 -11.65 -2.90
N LYS A 885 14.28 -12.35 -1.84
CA LYS A 885 15.17 -12.87 -0.78
C LYS A 885 14.96 -14.38 -0.63
N CYS A 886 16.03 -15.17 -0.72
CA CYS A 886 15.92 -16.61 -0.51
C CYS A 886 15.49 -16.93 0.93
N LEU A 887 14.74 -18.02 1.09
CA LEU A 887 14.45 -18.61 2.39
C LEU A 887 15.74 -18.88 3.19
N LYS A 888 15.69 -18.75 4.51
CA LYS A 888 16.86 -19.06 5.35
C LYS A 888 17.19 -20.56 5.23
N GLY A 889 18.46 -20.87 4.95
CA GLY A 889 18.92 -22.21 4.55
C GLY A 889 18.97 -22.44 3.03
N PHE A 890 18.60 -21.45 2.22
CA PHE A 890 18.65 -21.48 0.75
C PHE A 890 19.52 -20.35 0.18
N GLU A 891 19.91 -20.47 -1.08
CA GLU A 891 20.68 -19.47 -1.85
C GLU A 891 20.26 -19.41 -3.33
N PRO A 892 20.57 -18.31 -4.06
CA PRO A 892 20.10 -18.13 -5.43
C PRO A 892 20.62 -19.20 -6.38
N LYS A 893 19.75 -19.73 -7.23
CA LYS A 893 20.11 -20.73 -8.25
C LYS A 893 21.07 -20.18 -9.31
N ASN A 894 20.91 -18.91 -9.69
CA ASN A 894 21.92 -18.15 -10.43
C ASN A 894 22.22 -16.83 -9.69
N PRO A 895 23.35 -16.69 -9.01
CA PRO A 895 23.72 -15.45 -8.32
C PRO A 895 23.83 -14.23 -9.25
N GLY A 896 24.24 -14.39 -10.51
CA GLY A 896 24.43 -13.27 -11.44
C GLY A 896 23.11 -12.56 -11.75
N ASP A 897 22.15 -13.32 -12.28
CA ASP A 897 20.79 -12.89 -12.55
C ASP A 897 20.13 -12.32 -11.28
N TRP A 898 20.30 -13.01 -10.14
CA TRP A 898 19.72 -12.60 -8.84
C TRP A 898 20.22 -11.24 -8.34
N TYR A 899 21.52 -10.95 -8.50
CA TYR A 899 22.04 -9.62 -8.17
C TYR A 899 21.43 -8.56 -9.11
N LEU A 900 21.37 -8.85 -10.41
CA LEU A 900 20.71 -8.01 -11.43
C LEU A 900 19.18 -7.92 -11.30
N ARG A 901 18.61 -8.46 -10.21
CA ARG A 901 17.19 -8.48 -9.82
C ARG A 901 16.27 -9.37 -10.68
N ASP A 902 16.79 -10.38 -11.36
CA ASP A 902 15.98 -11.48 -11.89
C ASP A 902 15.90 -12.60 -10.84
N GLY A 903 14.72 -12.75 -10.23
CA GLY A 903 14.43 -13.77 -9.22
C GLY A 903 13.87 -15.07 -9.78
N SER A 904 13.57 -15.15 -11.08
CA SER A 904 12.74 -16.20 -11.68
C SER A 904 13.35 -17.61 -11.54
N GLY A 905 14.69 -17.71 -11.54
CA GLY A 905 15.42 -18.95 -11.31
C GLY A 905 15.25 -19.55 -9.91
N GLY A 906 14.75 -18.78 -8.94
CA GLY A 906 14.52 -19.22 -7.56
C GLY A 906 15.78 -19.55 -6.76
N CYS A 907 15.60 -20.28 -5.68
CA CYS A 907 16.63 -20.63 -4.71
C CYS A 907 16.75 -22.14 -4.48
N ILE A 908 17.97 -22.60 -4.20
CA ILE A 908 18.32 -23.99 -3.87
C ILE A 908 18.79 -24.12 -2.42
N LYS A 909 18.73 -25.32 -1.84
CA LYS A 909 19.14 -25.57 -0.44
C LYS A 909 20.67 -25.47 -0.32
N LYS A 910 21.16 -24.79 0.72
CA LYS A 910 22.60 -24.69 1.05
C LYS A 910 23.23 -26.00 1.53
N SER A 911 22.42 -26.87 2.10
CA SER A 911 22.85 -28.18 2.63
C SER A 911 21.68 -29.15 2.63
N GLU A 912 21.98 -30.41 2.36
CA GLU A 912 21.05 -31.51 2.56
C GLU A 912 21.05 -31.98 4.02
N PHE A 913 19.96 -32.61 4.44
CA PHE A 913 19.77 -33.11 5.80
C PHE A 913 18.89 -34.36 5.79
N ASP A 914 19.11 -35.27 6.73
CA ASP A 914 18.33 -36.49 6.90
C ASP A 914 16.85 -36.15 7.23
N CYS A 915 15.91 -36.84 6.56
CA CYS A 915 14.48 -36.72 6.85
C CYS A 915 14.15 -36.97 8.33
N HIS A 916 14.94 -37.81 9.01
CA HIS A 916 14.68 -38.30 10.36
C HIS A 916 15.50 -37.57 11.44
N LYS A 917 16.66 -36.97 11.10
CA LYS A 917 17.58 -36.29 12.04
C LYS A 917 18.19 -35.03 11.43
N GLY A 918 18.51 -34.03 12.27
CA GLY A 918 19.22 -32.83 11.81
C GLY A 918 18.38 -31.80 11.07
N TYR A 919 17.05 -31.82 11.24
CA TYR A 919 16.12 -30.81 10.69
C TYR A 919 15.21 -30.22 11.78
N GLY A 920 14.53 -29.12 11.45
CA GLY A 920 13.36 -28.65 12.16
C GLY A 920 12.48 -27.75 11.29
N PHE A 921 11.71 -26.86 11.93
CA PHE A 921 10.76 -25.98 11.24
C PHE A 921 10.98 -24.52 11.60
N LEU A 922 11.29 -23.71 10.58
CA LEU A 922 11.41 -22.27 10.66
C LEU A 922 10.01 -21.63 10.58
N ARG A 923 9.62 -20.88 11.61
CA ARG A 923 8.38 -20.09 11.63
C ARG A 923 8.60 -18.75 10.94
N LEU A 924 8.11 -18.63 9.71
CA LEU A 924 7.91 -17.36 9.02
C LEU A 924 6.58 -16.74 9.49
N LYS A 925 6.44 -15.43 9.33
CA LYS A 925 5.25 -14.66 9.74
C LYS A 925 4.80 -13.76 8.60
N ARG A 926 3.52 -13.38 8.61
CA ARG A 926 2.91 -12.44 7.64
C ARG A 926 3.06 -12.89 6.18
N MET A 927 3.16 -14.19 5.93
CA MET A 927 3.33 -14.75 4.60
C MET A 927 2.01 -14.78 3.83
N LYS A 928 2.07 -14.50 2.52
CA LYS A 928 1.23 -15.18 1.52
C LYS A 928 1.62 -16.65 1.55
N LEU A 929 0.68 -17.56 1.79
CA LEU A 929 0.96 -19.00 1.69
C LEU A 929 1.43 -19.35 0.28
N PRO A 930 2.34 -20.32 0.08
CA PRO A 930 2.80 -20.74 -1.24
C PRO A 930 1.67 -21.38 -2.05
N ASP A 931 1.88 -21.62 -3.35
CA ASP A 931 0.87 -22.25 -4.22
C ASP A 931 0.32 -23.54 -3.58
N ALA A 932 -1.00 -23.62 -3.49
CA ALA A 932 -1.73 -24.61 -2.73
C ALA A 932 -2.53 -25.59 -3.61
N SER A 933 -2.42 -25.48 -4.95
CA SER A 933 -3.09 -26.34 -5.97
C SER A 933 -2.82 -27.84 -5.75
N HIS A 934 -1.68 -28.17 -5.13
CA HIS A 934 -1.23 -29.54 -4.83
C HIS A 934 -0.91 -29.74 -3.33
N SER A 935 -1.48 -28.91 -2.46
CA SER A 935 -1.38 -29.06 -1.01
C SER A 935 -2.42 -30.04 -0.45
N PHE A 936 -2.13 -30.62 0.71
CA PHE A 936 -3.13 -31.32 1.53
C PHE A 936 -3.70 -30.34 2.56
N ALA A 937 -5.03 -30.27 2.71
CA ALA A 937 -5.68 -29.46 3.74
C ALA A 937 -6.77 -30.21 4.50
N ASP A 938 -6.84 -29.99 5.80
CA ASP A 938 -7.84 -30.55 6.71
C ASP A 938 -8.20 -29.52 7.80
N LYS A 939 -9.47 -29.10 7.85
CA LYS A 939 -9.95 -28.10 8.81
C LYS A 939 -10.16 -28.65 10.23
N SER A 940 -10.20 -29.97 10.40
CA SER A 940 -10.44 -30.63 11.69
C SER A 940 -9.17 -30.82 12.54
N MET A 941 -8.01 -30.92 11.89
CA MET A 941 -6.71 -31.10 12.54
C MET A 941 -6.26 -29.85 13.31
N THR A 942 -5.51 -30.03 14.40
CA THR A 942 -4.78 -28.93 15.04
C THR A 942 -3.40 -28.71 14.40
N LEU A 943 -2.83 -27.51 14.55
CA LEU A 943 -1.45 -27.21 14.15
C LEU A 943 -0.39 -28.15 14.75
N LYS A 944 -0.67 -28.75 15.92
CA LYS A 944 0.22 -29.73 16.57
C LYS A 944 0.22 -31.07 15.81
N GLU A 945 -0.95 -31.53 15.39
CA GLU A 945 -1.11 -32.75 14.58
C GLU A 945 -0.61 -32.51 13.16
N CYS A 946 -0.87 -31.34 12.59
CA CYS A 946 -0.34 -30.90 11.30
C CYS A 946 1.20 -30.99 11.28
N LYS A 947 1.84 -30.43 12.32
CA LYS A 947 3.29 -30.57 12.54
C LYS A 947 3.72 -32.02 12.68
N ALA A 948 2.97 -32.85 13.40
CA ALA A 948 3.31 -34.27 13.61
C ALA A 948 3.15 -35.12 12.34
N LEU A 949 2.20 -34.79 11.46
CA LEU A 949 1.99 -35.42 10.16
C LEU A 949 3.12 -35.03 9.19
N CYS A 950 3.41 -33.73 9.08
CA CYS A 950 4.55 -33.22 8.30
C CYS A 950 5.90 -33.76 8.80
N ARG A 951 6.09 -33.94 10.13
CA ARG A 951 7.26 -34.58 10.75
C ARG A 951 7.47 -36.03 10.28
N LYS A 952 6.39 -36.76 9.99
CA LYS A 952 6.43 -38.16 9.52
C LYS A 952 6.63 -38.27 8.01
N ASN A 953 6.10 -37.34 7.23
CA ASN A 953 6.21 -37.35 5.77
C ASN A 953 7.56 -36.75 5.32
N CYS A 954 8.43 -37.53 4.69
CA CYS A 954 9.73 -37.05 4.20
C CYS A 954 9.61 -36.01 3.08
N SER A 955 8.57 -36.10 2.24
CA SER A 955 8.32 -35.12 1.18
C SER A 955 7.78 -33.79 1.72
N CYS A 956 7.33 -33.71 2.98
CA CYS A 956 6.78 -32.46 3.52
C CYS A 956 7.85 -31.35 3.54
N THR A 957 7.58 -30.24 2.84
CA THR A 957 8.43 -29.05 2.74
C THR A 957 7.97 -27.92 3.66
N ALA A 958 6.65 -27.76 3.87
CA ALA A 958 6.09 -26.79 4.82
C ALA A 958 4.71 -27.20 5.36
N TYR A 959 4.29 -26.57 6.45
CA TYR A 959 2.90 -26.64 6.93
C TYR A 959 2.41 -25.29 7.50
N ALA A 960 1.09 -25.13 7.59
CA ALA A 960 0.41 -23.96 8.17
C ALA A 960 -0.93 -24.35 8.82
N ASN A 961 -1.61 -23.38 9.45
CA ASN A 961 -3.05 -23.48 9.71
C ASN A 961 -3.82 -23.30 8.39
N SER A 962 -5.06 -23.79 8.31
CA SER A 962 -5.99 -23.44 7.22
C SER A 962 -6.89 -22.25 7.57
N ASP A 963 -7.07 -21.98 8.86
CA ASP A 963 -7.88 -20.87 9.38
C ASP A 963 -7.08 -20.06 10.42
N ILE A 964 -7.14 -18.73 10.36
CA ILE A 964 -6.42 -17.84 11.30
C ILE A 964 -7.29 -17.31 12.46
N THR A 965 -8.61 -17.56 12.43
CA THR A 965 -9.55 -17.08 13.44
C THR A 965 -9.40 -17.86 14.77
N GLY A 966 -9.85 -17.26 15.89
CA GLY A 966 -9.85 -17.92 17.20
C GLY A 966 -8.48 -18.29 17.79
N GLY A 967 -7.37 -17.82 17.21
CA GLY A 967 -6.00 -18.26 17.54
C GLY A 967 -5.39 -19.24 16.53
N GLY A 968 -6.18 -19.68 15.55
CA GLY A 968 -5.78 -20.41 14.36
C GLY A 968 -5.96 -21.93 14.46
N THR A 969 -6.61 -22.52 13.47
CA THR A 969 -7.03 -23.92 13.43
C THR A 969 -6.86 -24.56 12.05
N GLY A 970 -7.10 -25.87 11.97
CA GLY A 970 -6.90 -26.65 10.76
C GLY A 970 -5.43 -26.88 10.42
N CYS A 971 -5.20 -27.45 9.24
CA CYS A 971 -3.91 -27.86 8.73
C CYS A 971 -3.85 -27.65 7.22
N VAL A 972 -2.71 -27.16 6.74
CA VAL A 972 -2.30 -27.22 5.32
C VAL A 972 -0.86 -27.73 5.26
N ILE A 973 -0.56 -28.64 4.34
CA ILE A 973 0.75 -29.28 4.15
C ILE A 973 1.16 -29.22 2.67
N TRP A 974 2.40 -28.83 2.42
CA TRP A 974 3.05 -28.84 1.09
C TRP A 974 4.09 -29.96 1.00
N THR A 975 4.14 -30.63 -0.14
CA THR A 975 5.03 -31.79 -0.41
C THR A 975 5.98 -31.60 -1.60
N GLY A 976 6.06 -30.37 -2.12
CA GLY A 976 6.92 -29.98 -3.23
C GLY A 976 7.48 -28.56 -3.03
N ASP A 977 7.96 -27.95 -4.10
CA ASP A 977 8.60 -26.64 -4.06
C ASP A 977 7.64 -25.52 -3.64
N LEU A 978 8.14 -24.59 -2.82
CA LEU A 978 7.35 -23.49 -2.27
C LEU A 978 7.42 -22.29 -3.23
N LEU A 979 6.47 -22.21 -4.16
CA LEU A 979 6.37 -21.16 -5.17
C LEU A 979 5.44 -20.01 -4.72
N ASP A 980 5.67 -18.82 -5.27
CA ASP A 980 4.81 -17.63 -5.11
C ASP A 980 4.66 -17.17 -3.64
N LEU A 981 5.75 -17.24 -2.87
CA LEU A 981 5.84 -16.69 -1.51
C LEU A 981 6.04 -15.18 -1.54
N ARG A 982 5.22 -14.46 -0.78
CA ARG A 982 5.36 -13.01 -0.52
C ARG A 982 5.32 -12.77 0.99
N GLU A 983 6.18 -11.88 1.51
CA GLU A 983 6.02 -11.35 2.87
C GLU A 983 5.18 -10.06 2.83
N PHE A 984 4.22 -9.96 3.76
CA PHE A 984 3.47 -8.73 4.01
C PHE A 984 4.01 -7.98 5.22
N THR A 985 3.89 -6.66 5.14
CA THR A 985 4.11 -5.68 6.21
C THR A 985 3.07 -5.82 7.33
N GLU A 986 1.80 -5.90 6.95
CA GLU A 986 0.64 -6.15 7.82
C GLU A 986 -0.26 -7.22 7.19
N GLY A 987 -0.94 -8.02 8.00
CA GLY A 987 -1.71 -9.17 7.54
C GLY A 987 -0.85 -10.41 7.24
N GLY A 988 -1.18 -11.13 6.16
CA GLY A 988 -0.65 -12.48 5.89
C GLY A 988 -0.95 -13.49 7.01
N GLN A 989 -0.18 -14.58 7.08
CA GLN A 989 -0.26 -15.58 8.16
C GLN A 989 1.09 -16.29 8.41
N ASP A 990 1.14 -17.21 9.37
CA ASP A 990 2.36 -17.94 9.71
C ASP A 990 2.55 -19.20 8.85
N LEU A 991 3.79 -19.40 8.37
CA LEU A 991 4.21 -20.58 7.60
C LEU A 991 5.39 -21.27 8.28
N TYR A 992 5.35 -22.60 8.39
CA TYR A 992 6.37 -23.40 9.06
C TYR A 992 7.15 -24.22 8.02
N VAL A 993 8.27 -23.69 7.54
CA VAL A 993 9.11 -24.30 6.49
C VAL A 993 10.14 -25.25 7.09
N ARG A 994 10.32 -26.43 6.47
CA ARG A 994 11.31 -27.43 6.89
C ARG A 994 12.72 -27.03 6.47
N VAL A 995 13.63 -26.92 7.44
CA VAL A 995 15.03 -26.50 7.23
C VAL A 995 15.99 -27.38 8.04
N ALA A 996 17.28 -27.34 7.72
CA ALA A 996 18.33 -27.95 8.53
C ALA A 996 18.31 -27.39 9.97
N ALA A 997 18.64 -28.20 10.97
CA ALA A 997 18.59 -27.81 12.37
C ALA A 997 19.57 -26.67 12.71
N SER A 998 20.71 -26.62 12.01
CA SER A 998 21.69 -25.52 12.04
C SER A 998 21.06 -24.15 11.76
N GLU A 999 20.05 -24.08 10.89
CA GLU A 999 19.38 -22.84 10.51
C GLU A 999 18.44 -22.29 11.59
N LEU A 1000 18.21 -23.03 12.68
CA LEU A 1000 17.35 -22.59 13.78
C LEU A 1000 18.12 -21.86 14.89
N ASP A 1001 19.44 -22.05 14.99
CA ASP A 1001 20.28 -21.50 16.07
C ASP A 1001 20.78 -20.06 15.81
N SER A 1002 19.84 -19.11 15.63
CA SER A 1002 20.20 -17.68 15.48
C SER A 1002 19.21 -16.69 16.12
N ALA A 1003 18.70 -16.96 17.33
CA ALA A 1003 17.83 -15.99 18.04
C ALA A 1003 17.91 -15.98 19.59
N LYS A 1004 18.74 -16.81 20.25
CA LYS A 1004 18.87 -16.79 21.73
C LYS A 1004 19.71 -15.59 22.20
N SER A 1005 19.01 -14.48 22.48
CA SER A 1005 19.61 -13.25 22.99
C SER A 1005 20.39 -13.48 24.29
N LYS A 1006 21.73 -13.38 24.22
CA LYS A 1006 22.63 -13.48 25.39
C LYS A 1006 22.32 -12.45 26.49
N ARG A 1007 21.58 -11.38 26.18
CA ARG A 1007 21.16 -10.35 27.17
C ARG A 1007 20.30 -10.94 28.29
N VAL A 1008 19.45 -11.94 28.04
CA VAL A 1008 18.58 -12.51 29.08
C VAL A 1008 19.41 -13.23 30.16
N GLY A 1009 20.42 -14.01 29.75
CA GLY A 1009 21.33 -14.68 30.68
C GLY A 1009 22.12 -13.68 31.53
N VAL A 1010 22.64 -12.61 30.92
CA VAL A 1010 23.36 -11.55 31.65
C VAL A 1010 22.43 -10.83 32.64
N ILE A 1011 21.21 -10.48 32.26
CA ILE A 1011 20.24 -9.83 33.16
C ILE A 1011 19.92 -10.72 34.36
N VAL A 1012 19.69 -12.03 34.16
CA VAL A 1012 19.41 -12.98 35.25
C VAL A 1012 20.63 -13.16 36.17
N ILE A 1013 21.84 -13.26 35.62
CA ILE A 1013 23.07 -13.34 36.42
C ILE A 1013 23.27 -12.06 37.26
N VAL A 1014 23.00 -10.88 36.69
CA VAL A 1014 23.10 -9.60 37.39
C VAL A 1014 22.03 -9.45 38.48
N THR A 1015 20.76 -9.80 38.23
CA THR A 1015 19.73 -9.73 39.29
C THR A 1015 19.97 -10.75 40.39
N VAL A 1016 20.41 -11.97 40.09
CA VAL A 1016 20.80 -12.95 41.11
C VAL A 1016 21.99 -12.44 41.92
N GLY A 1017 23.02 -11.88 41.26
CA GLY A 1017 24.19 -11.30 41.94
C GLY A 1017 23.83 -10.13 42.86
N VAL A 1018 22.97 -9.21 42.42
CA VAL A 1018 22.48 -8.08 43.22
C VAL A 1018 21.62 -8.57 44.40
N CYS A 1019 20.72 -9.54 44.19
CA CYS A 1019 19.93 -10.13 45.27
C CYS A 1019 20.80 -10.83 46.32
N VAL A 1020 21.85 -11.57 45.91
CA VAL A 1020 22.80 -12.20 46.83
C VAL A 1020 23.61 -11.16 47.59
N LEU A 1021 24.05 -10.07 46.93
CA LEU A 1021 24.73 -8.95 47.60
C LEU A 1021 23.84 -8.25 48.62
N LEU A 1022 22.58 -7.95 48.29
CA LEU A 1022 21.62 -7.33 49.21
C LEU A 1022 21.26 -8.25 50.38
N PHE A 1023 21.18 -9.57 50.16
CA PHE A 1023 21.02 -10.55 51.23
C PHE A 1023 22.27 -10.62 52.12
N GLY A 1024 23.48 -10.64 51.54
CA GLY A 1024 24.73 -10.59 52.29
C GLY A 1024 24.87 -9.32 53.13
N LEU A 1025 24.56 -8.15 52.57
CA LEU A 1025 24.60 -6.85 53.24
C LEU A 1025 23.56 -6.75 54.37
N SER A 1026 22.34 -7.28 54.17
CA SER A 1026 21.32 -7.29 55.23
C SER A 1026 21.66 -8.28 56.35
N VAL A 1027 22.20 -9.46 56.05
CA VAL A 1027 22.74 -10.38 57.08
C VAL A 1027 23.93 -9.75 57.82
N TRP A 1028 24.82 -9.03 57.13
CA TRP A 1028 25.92 -8.29 57.74
C TRP A 1028 25.42 -7.16 58.65
N PHE A 1029 24.43 -6.37 58.22
CA PHE A 1029 23.80 -5.33 59.05
C PHE A 1029 23.09 -5.92 60.28
N ILE A 1030 22.41 -7.06 60.14
CA ILE A 1030 21.75 -7.76 61.26
C ILE A 1030 22.81 -8.26 62.26
N ARG A 1031 23.88 -8.90 61.79
CA ARG A 1031 25.01 -9.32 62.64
C ARG A 1031 25.67 -8.13 63.34
N LYS A 1032 26.02 -7.07 62.60
CA LYS A 1032 26.60 -5.83 63.15
C LYS A 1032 25.67 -5.18 64.18
N LYS A 1033 24.36 -5.16 63.96
CA LYS A 1033 23.36 -4.66 64.91
C LYS A 1033 23.27 -5.55 66.16
N GLN A 1034 23.40 -6.87 66.04
CA GLN A 1034 23.47 -7.79 67.17
C GLN A 1034 24.74 -7.58 68.01
N THR A 1035 25.92 -7.45 67.37
CA THR A 1035 27.20 -7.17 68.06
C THR A 1035 27.19 -5.79 68.74
N MET A 1036 26.62 -4.76 68.09
CA MET A 1036 26.44 -3.46 68.73
C MET A 1036 25.46 -3.53 69.92
N LEU A 1037 24.40 -4.35 69.85
CA LEU A 1037 23.45 -4.52 70.95
C LEU A 1037 24.01 -5.30 72.14
N SER A 1038 24.96 -6.24 71.95
CA SER A 1038 25.68 -6.84 73.08
C SER A 1038 26.60 -5.82 73.76
N ILE A 1039 27.38 -5.06 72.97
CA ILE A 1039 28.26 -4.00 73.49
C ILE A 1039 27.46 -2.89 74.21
N TRP A 1040 26.25 -2.57 73.74
CA TRP A 1040 25.39 -1.58 74.41
C TRP A 1040 24.84 -2.11 75.74
N LYS A 1041 24.42 -3.39 75.80
CA LYS A 1041 23.94 -4.00 77.05
C LYS A 1041 25.02 -4.09 78.13
N GLU A 1042 26.23 -4.46 77.74
CA GLU A 1042 27.39 -4.62 78.64
C GLU A 1042 27.82 -3.29 79.29
N ASN A 1043 27.53 -2.15 78.65
CA ASN A 1043 27.81 -0.82 79.19
C ASN A 1043 26.66 -0.20 80.00
N THR A 1044 25.44 -0.75 79.98
CA THR A 1044 24.27 -0.14 80.66
C THR A 1044 24.08 -0.49 82.14
N GLU A 1045 24.80 -1.47 82.69
CA GLU A 1045 24.74 -1.79 84.14
C GLU A 1045 25.88 -1.13 84.94
N ALA A 1046 26.78 -0.40 84.28
CA ALA A 1046 28.05 0.05 84.85
C ALA A 1046 28.16 1.56 85.18
N ARG A 1047 27.05 2.28 85.45
CA ARG A 1047 27.04 3.51 86.29
C ARG A 1047 25.65 4.09 86.58
N GLY A 1048 25.08 3.71 87.72
CA GLY A 1048 24.13 4.57 88.43
C GLY A 1048 24.84 5.39 89.50
N ARG A 1049 25.27 6.63 89.20
CA ARG A 1049 25.67 7.73 90.13
C ARG A 1049 26.30 8.91 89.39
N GLY A 1050 26.06 10.14 89.89
CA GLY A 1050 26.97 11.29 89.71
C GLY A 1050 26.59 12.32 88.65
N LYS A 1051 26.15 13.50 89.11
CA LYS A 1051 25.86 14.72 88.31
C LYS A 1051 27.15 15.44 87.84
N SER A 1052 26.95 16.36 86.87
CA SER A 1052 27.55 17.71 86.80
C SER A 1052 28.84 17.95 85.99
N GLN A 1053 28.78 19.07 85.23
CA GLN A 1053 29.84 19.93 84.67
C GLN A 1053 30.51 19.61 83.31
N ASP A 1054 30.23 20.51 82.35
CA ASP A 1054 31.07 21.02 81.25
C ASP A 1054 32.34 21.75 81.79
N PRO A 1055 33.36 22.19 80.97
CA PRO A 1055 33.32 22.41 79.51
C PRO A 1055 34.61 22.08 78.69
N LEU A 1056 34.58 22.43 77.38
CA LEU A 1056 35.72 22.60 76.45
C LEU A 1056 36.51 21.31 76.08
N LEU A 1057 37.33 21.24 75.03
CA LEU A 1057 37.39 21.82 73.66
C LEU A 1057 38.70 21.27 73.06
N PHE A 1058 38.73 20.76 71.82
CA PHE A 1058 39.97 20.71 71.03
C PHE A 1058 39.69 20.60 69.52
N ASP A 1059 39.91 21.71 68.80
CA ASP A 1059 40.00 21.74 67.34
C ASP A 1059 41.44 21.44 66.87
N VAL A 1060 41.57 20.78 65.72
CA VAL A 1060 42.77 20.88 64.85
C VAL A 1060 42.31 20.91 63.39
N VAL A 1061 42.96 21.73 62.56
CA VAL A 1061 42.41 22.28 61.31
C VAL A 1061 43.40 22.14 60.13
N ILE A 1062 42.92 21.60 58.99
CA ILE A 1062 43.21 21.93 57.55
C ILE A 1062 44.69 22.18 57.15
N PRO A 1063 45.29 21.45 56.17
CA PRO A 1063 45.08 21.70 54.71
C PRO A 1063 45.20 20.41 53.83
N VAL A 1064 45.22 20.37 52.46
CA VAL A 1064 45.53 21.33 51.37
C VAL A 1064 44.65 21.12 50.10
N ARG A 1065 44.48 22.22 49.35
CA ARG A 1065 44.13 22.49 47.92
C ARG A 1065 44.64 21.50 46.82
N ILE A 1066 44.39 21.58 45.49
CA ILE A 1066 43.43 22.17 44.49
C ILE A 1066 43.83 21.58 43.10
N ALA A 1067 42.90 21.39 42.14
CA ALA A 1067 43.17 21.57 40.69
C ALA A 1067 41.87 21.55 39.84
N ALA A 1068 41.78 22.39 38.81
CA ALA A 1068 40.71 22.34 37.80
C ALA A 1068 41.05 23.10 36.49
N SER A 1069 40.43 22.65 35.39
CA SER A 1069 40.10 23.37 34.13
C SER A 1069 41.17 23.63 33.04
N SER A 1070 40.65 23.65 31.80
CA SER A 1070 41.22 24.15 30.52
C SER A 1070 42.40 23.38 29.87
N PHE A 1071 42.78 23.64 28.61
CA PHE A 1071 42.08 23.56 27.30
C PHE A 1071 43.15 23.74 26.17
N TRP A 1072 42.89 23.26 24.94
CA TRP A 1072 43.65 23.48 23.67
C TRP A 1072 44.95 22.71 23.35
N SER A 1073 45.13 22.52 22.03
CA SER A 1073 46.22 21.90 21.22
C SER A 1073 46.63 20.43 21.51
N GLY A 1074 47.06 19.63 20.53
CA GLY A 1074 46.96 19.82 19.07
C GLY A 1074 47.83 18.86 18.23
N VAL A 1075 47.22 18.20 17.22
CA VAL A 1075 47.83 17.55 16.02
C VAL A 1075 48.74 16.30 16.20
N GLY A 1076 48.39 15.21 15.49
CA GLY A 1076 49.25 14.05 15.17
C GLY A 1076 49.23 12.88 16.17
N GLY A 1077 49.27 11.61 15.74
CA GLY A 1077 49.14 11.05 14.38
C GLY A 1077 49.39 9.52 14.30
N CYS A 1078 48.88 8.89 13.24
CA CYS A 1078 49.17 7.53 12.73
C CYS A 1078 48.85 6.26 13.56
N SER A 1079 47.92 5.45 13.02
CA SER A 1079 47.88 3.97 13.01
C SER A 1079 47.65 3.20 14.34
N TRP A 1080 47.02 2.02 14.36
CA TRP A 1080 46.43 1.19 13.28
C TRP A 1080 44.91 1.03 13.49
#